data_AF-A0A8W8I6P0-F1
#
_entry.id   AF-A0A8W8I6P0-F1
#
_cell.length_a   1.000
_cell.length_b   1.000
_cell.length_c   1.000
_cell.angle_alpha   90.00
_cell.angle_beta   90.00
_cell.angle_gamma   90.00
#
_symmetry.space_group_name_H-M   'P 1'
#
loop_
_entity.id
_entity.type
_entity.pdbx_description
1 polymer ?
#
loop_
_entity_poly.entity_id
_entity_poly.type
_entity_poly.pdbx_seq_one_letter_code
_entity_poly.pdbx_strand_id
1 'polypeptide(L)'
;MASYLSYVRRGYHTCNIEGKLALKRWSRSRSSFQRSGCTVNVHQSYFMSTTSKDKPRVNEINIQMIPEKLHEQIFPKVDTKEKKAVSGLDDIKNNLAAHGLWDKNTTVLDDVIFDLPKLHGNSVTDHFYSIANQQLDGYIQLTQMLMGGPIPPKPKKWSKRAGWTKYDPKTGKATAVKYPEEDIFVFDVEILVMEGHYPTMATALSPTNWYSWCSEAVTKDKFRWTRNPRLCDLIPLESSPEEHGSHLKKGRKKIVIGHNVGFDRSFVKEQYYIKKSQVRFLDTMSLHIALCGMTSFQQVLYQSSKKSTNRKDVREYMEMKSSRKQMVDSYWTNESTMNNLNDVYQHHCGGRPLEKATRDVFVKGSMADVREMYQELCTYCASDVEATLHVFRKVWPQFLERFPNPVTLSGMMEMGSAYLPINQNWERYLNQSDAVYDDLQNELSRLLQKLANEACELLHDKRYEEDLWLWDLDWSVNTYKLNKPKKKPKDTNKEKTPDEILEDILASKDRIPKVSRHMVGYPAWYRELCPRTSDPDWKPGPSLVSTSRRITPKLLRMTYKGYPLHYDDKYGWGYLIPDKHKAASDRQKLAMAEEGMSKFPIANLFKMCNESVSEGLLVPMSDKELESMLNTAKDDMEWTERAKHLDEAGIKKQAKKKDDILEVKETKYDIGIPGCWFQKLPHKDGKGSNVGNPLSKDFLPLIETGVLKSLLITAENVLKLTKMCSYWKNNRDRISGQMALTLEEEDLPSTVTSDPDYHNDGMYGAIVPRVVPAGTITRRAVEKTWMTASNAYVDRVGSEMKSMIQSPPGYHFVGADVDSQELWIAAVIGDSKHRIHGSTPFGWMTLQGNKTDKTDLHSKTAETAGISRDHAKILNYGRIYGAGQKFAETLLMNFNHNLLPTEASAKARKLYETTKGKRKRGEKVWEGGTSINDGSESEMFNMLESIARSASPKTPVLKASISKVLEPEIIGDEFMTSRINWVVQSSAVDYLHLMLVCMNWLCNQYDIDARFSISIHDEVRYLVSSKDRYRAVLALQITNLLTRSMFARALGMNDLPLSVAFFSKVDIDQCLRKEVGLECKTPSNPSGMERAYNIPFGEGQDIYQTLQITNGSLSAAEELQERKTEFA
;
A
#
# COMPACT_ATOMS: atom_id res chain seq x y z
N MET A 1 -31.85 4.91 -37.32
CA MET A 1 -32.99 5.25 -38.19
C MET A 1 -34.18 5.49 -37.29
N ALA A 2 -34.44 6.76 -36.96
CA ALA A 2 -35.43 7.62 -37.64
C ALA A 2 -36.82 7.33 -37.05
N SER A 3 -37.31 8.12 -36.10
CA SER A 3 -37.83 9.49 -36.25
C SER A 3 -37.55 10.32 -34.96
N TYR A 4 -36.92 11.50 -34.91
CA TYR A 4 -37.04 12.78 -35.64
C TYR A 4 -38.31 13.62 -35.34
N LEU A 5 -38.11 14.57 -34.42
CA LEU A 5 -38.45 16.00 -34.45
C LEU A 5 -39.88 16.54 -34.16
N SER A 6 -39.83 17.54 -33.26
CA SER A 6 -40.48 18.85 -33.30
C SER A 6 -41.73 19.06 -32.45
N TYR A 7 -41.57 19.84 -31.37
CA TYR A 7 -42.41 21.02 -31.14
C TYR A 7 -41.56 22.08 -30.43
N VAL A 8 -41.44 23.24 -31.07
CA VAL A 8 -40.59 24.36 -30.67
C VAL A 8 -41.43 25.63 -30.72
N ARG A 9 -41.23 26.49 -29.70
CA ARG A 9 -41.30 27.97 -29.66
C ARG A 9 -42.55 28.68 -29.09
N ARG A 10 -42.20 29.51 -28.09
CA ARG A 10 -42.47 30.96 -27.91
C ARG A 10 -43.75 31.36 -27.17
N GLY A 11 -43.54 31.76 -25.92
CA GLY A 11 -44.18 32.94 -25.32
C GLY A 11 -43.11 33.90 -24.83
N TYR A 12 -42.90 35.00 -25.56
CA TYR A 12 -42.20 36.19 -25.06
C TYR A 12 -43.26 37.07 -24.38
N HIS A 13 -43.02 37.55 -23.16
CA HIS A 13 -43.42 38.91 -22.78
C HIS A 13 -42.58 39.43 -21.61
N THR A 14 -41.87 40.50 -21.92
CA THR A 14 -41.24 41.49 -21.04
C THR A 14 -42.28 42.40 -20.37
N CYS A 15 -42.15 42.71 -19.08
CA CYS A 15 -42.23 44.09 -18.57
C CYS A 15 -42.01 44.21 -17.04
N ASN A 16 -41.20 45.21 -16.69
CA ASN A 16 -41.08 45.87 -15.38
C ASN A 16 -42.44 46.32 -14.83
N ILE A 17 -42.61 46.31 -13.49
CA ILE A 17 -43.29 47.37 -12.73
C ILE A 17 -42.64 47.52 -11.34
N GLU A 18 -42.19 48.74 -11.05
CA GLU A 18 -41.80 49.28 -9.74
C GLU A 18 -43.02 49.50 -8.82
N GLY A 19 -42.81 49.59 -7.50
CA GLY A 19 -43.62 50.52 -6.68
C GLY A 19 -44.10 50.06 -5.30
N LYS A 20 -43.26 50.36 -4.30
CA LYS A 20 -43.58 51.01 -3.00
C LYS A 20 -45.01 50.89 -2.44
N LEU A 21 -45.09 50.53 -1.16
CA LEU A 21 -45.77 51.38 -0.16
C LEU A 21 -45.22 51.12 1.26
N ALA A 22 -44.90 52.22 1.93
CA ALA A 22 -44.30 52.30 3.24
C ALA A 22 -45.31 52.82 4.28
N LEU A 23 -45.25 52.25 5.48
CA LEU A 23 -45.25 52.88 6.82
C LEU A 23 -46.28 53.99 7.17
N LYS A 24 -47.00 53.78 8.30
CA LYS A 24 -46.99 54.59 9.56
C LYS A 24 -48.29 54.35 10.37
N ARG A 25 -48.28 54.21 11.71
CA ARG A 25 -48.11 55.26 12.76
C ARG A 25 -48.02 54.52 14.14
N TRP A 26 -47.05 54.73 15.04
CA TRP A 26 -46.86 55.83 16.04
C TRP A 26 -48.14 56.25 16.78
N SER A 27 -48.24 56.46 18.09
CA SER A 27 -47.40 56.32 19.30
C SER A 27 -48.30 56.83 20.47
N ARG A 28 -48.04 56.45 21.73
CA ARG A 28 -48.18 57.36 22.90
C ARG A 28 -47.67 56.73 24.19
N SER A 29 -46.80 57.47 24.86
CA SER A 29 -46.31 57.23 26.22
C SER A 29 -47.30 57.75 27.25
N ARG A 30 -47.26 57.18 28.47
CA ARG A 30 -47.37 57.91 29.73
C ARG A 30 -46.82 57.05 30.87
N SER A 31 -45.75 57.56 31.47
CA SER A 31 -45.17 57.14 32.74
C SER A 31 -46.05 57.60 33.91
N SER A 32 -46.16 56.81 34.99
CA SER A 32 -45.44 57.08 36.25
C SER A 32 -45.96 56.26 37.46
N PHE A 33 -45.00 55.90 38.34
CA PHE A 33 -45.08 55.59 39.78
C PHE A 33 -45.15 54.13 40.32
N GLN A 34 -43.96 53.69 40.76
CA GLN A 34 -43.56 53.10 42.07
C GLN A 34 -43.97 51.69 42.57
N ARG A 35 -42.89 50.88 42.69
CA ARG A 35 -42.39 50.03 43.80
C ARG A 35 -43.19 48.83 44.35
N SER A 36 -42.40 47.75 44.45
CA SER A 36 -42.31 46.69 45.49
C SER A 36 -43.05 45.35 45.26
N GLY A 37 -42.28 44.25 45.34
CA GLY A 37 -42.78 42.88 45.58
C GLY A 37 -42.15 41.77 44.72
N CYS A 38 -41.22 41.00 45.31
CA CYS A 38 -40.73 39.64 44.97
C CYS A 38 -41.79 38.65 44.40
N THR A 39 -41.53 37.51 43.75
CA THR A 39 -40.37 36.73 43.24
C THR A 39 -40.98 35.52 42.51
N VAL A 40 -40.42 35.07 41.37
CA VAL A 40 -40.48 33.65 40.94
C VAL A 40 -39.12 33.29 40.34
N ASN A 41 -38.52 32.22 40.89
CA ASN A 41 -37.15 31.77 40.66
C ASN A 41 -36.94 31.17 39.26
N VAL A 42 -35.91 31.67 38.57
CA VAL A 42 -35.24 30.99 37.45
C VAL A 42 -34.00 30.33 38.01
N HIS A 43 -33.90 29.00 37.91
CA HIS A 43 -32.70 28.26 38.30
C HIS A 43 -31.53 28.65 37.38
N GLN A 44 -30.52 29.27 37.98
CA GLN A 44 -29.21 29.56 37.42
C GLN A 44 -28.55 28.29 36.87
N SER A 45 -28.31 28.27 35.55
CA SER A 45 -27.19 27.51 35.00
C SER A 45 -25.91 28.21 35.43
N TYR A 46 -25.13 27.55 36.28
CA TYR A 46 -23.80 28.01 36.66
C TYR A 46 -22.91 28.01 35.41
N PHE A 47 -22.73 29.18 34.81
CA PHE A 47 -21.56 29.49 34.01
C PHE A 47 -20.33 29.31 34.90
N MET A 48 -19.52 28.27 34.67
CA MET A 48 -18.10 28.36 35.01
C MET A 48 -17.43 29.23 33.95
N SER A 49 -17.59 30.53 34.13
CA SER A 49 -16.68 31.54 33.60
C SER A 49 -15.36 31.38 34.36
N THR A 50 -14.37 30.72 33.76
CA THR A 50 -12.97 30.90 34.17
C THR A 50 -12.39 32.09 33.41
N THR A 51 -12.40 33.23 34.07
CA THR A 51 -11.49 34.34 33.79
C THR A 51 -10.07 33.95 34.21
N SER A 52 -9.17 33.73 33.25
CA SER A 52 -7.89 34.44 33.20
C SER A 52 -7.49 34.64 31.73
N LYS A 53 -7.18 35.89 31.35
CA LYS A 53 -6.46 36.19 30.11
C LYS A 53 -4.97 36.00 30.40
N ASP A 54 -4.57 34.80 30.81
CA ASP A 54 -3.15 34.49 30.93
C ASP A 54 -2.56 34.35 29.53
N LYS A 55 -1.36 34.91 29.35
CA LYS A 55 -0.64 34.76 28.08
C LYS A 55 -0.36 33.27 27.87
N PRO A 56 -0.54 32.72 26.65
CA PRO A 56 -0.26 31.33 26.37
C PRO A 56 1.19 31.02 26.72
N ARG A 57 1.42 29.86 27.36
CA ARG A 57 2.76 29.40 27.72
C ARG A 57 3.56 29.12 26.46
N VAL A 58 4.68 29.82 26.27
CA VAL A 58 5.56 29.66 25.10
C VAL A 58 6.98 29.27 25.52
N ASN A 59 7.69 28.57 24.65
CA ASN A 59 9.10 28.28 24.82
C ASN A 59 10.00 29.47 24.38
N GLU A 60 11.33 29.26 24.42
CA GLU A 60 12.37 30.25 24.12
C GLU A 60 12.34 30.79 22.67
N ILE A 61 11.60 30.13 21.77
CA ILE A 61 11.46 30.47 20.35
C ILE A 61 10.00 30.76 19.94
N ASN A 62 9.15 31.15 20.90
CA ASN A 62 7.75 31.53 20.69
C ASN A 62 6.84 30.40 20.14
N ILE A 63 7.14 29.15 20.47
CA ILE A 63 6.22 28.02 20.23
C ILE A 63 5.33 27.82 21.44
N GLN A 64 4.02 27.77 21.21
CA GLN A 64 3.03 27.51 22.26
C GLN A 64 3.16 26.07 22.78
N MET A 65 3.33 25.96 24.09
CA MET A 65 3.49 24.72 24.83
C MET A 65 2.19 24.34 25.52
N ILE A 66 2.10 23.11 26.01
CA ILE A 66 0.93 22.68 26.80
C ILE A 66 0.73 23.58 28.04
N PRO A 67 -0.53 23.80 28.47
CA PRO A 67 -0.86 24.58 29.66
C PRO A 67 -0.19 24.05 30.94
N GLU A 68 0.08 24.94 31.89
CA GLU A 68 0.81 24.62 33.12
C GLU A 68 0.18 23.48 33.92
N LYS A 69 -1.16 23.44 34.02
CA LYS A 69 -1.88 22.37 34.71
C LYS A 69 -1.62 20.98 34.09
N LEU A 70 -1.51 20.87 32.76
CA LEU A 70 -1.18 19.61 32.10
C LEU A 70 0.31 19.31 32.19
N HIS A 71 1.16 20.34 32.09
CA HIS A 71 2.61 20.20 32.24
C HIS A 71 2.99 19.58 33.58
N GLU A 72 2.43 20.09 34.69
CA GLU A 72 2.69 19.58 36.05
C GLU A 72 2.25 18.12 36.27
N GLN A 73 1.22 17.67 35.54
CA GLN A 73 0.70 16.30 35.65
C GLN A 73 1.53 15.28 34.86
N ILE A 74 2.16 15.71 33.77
CA ILE A 74 2.89 14.84 32.83
C ILE A 74 4.38 14.85 33.16
N PHE A 75 4.96 16.04 33.30
CA PHE A 75 6.39 16.20 33.49
C PHE A 75 6.71 16.42 34.97
N PRO A 76 7.76 15.77 35.50
CA PRO A 76 8.18 16.01 36.88
C PRO A 76 8.59 17.47 37.06
N LYS A 77 8.31 18.04 38.25
CA LYS A 77 8.74 19.39 38.62
C LYS A 77 10.26 19.47 38.55
N VAL A 78 10.76 20.16 37.53
CA VAL A 78 12.21 20.37 37.34
C VAL A 78 12.67 21.36 38.39
N ASP A 79 13.71 20.99 39.14
CA ASP A 79 14.32 21.85 40.16
C ASP A 79 14.86 23.11 39.47
N THR A 80 14.45 24.30 39.92
CA THR A 80 14.76 25.59 39.27
C THR A 80 16.25 25.89 39.08
N LYS A 81 17.14 25.10 39.72
CA LYS A 81 18.60 25.14 39.55
C LYS A 81 19.11 24.48 38.26
N GLU A 82 18.31 23.65 37.59
CA GLU A 82 18.66 22.99 36.32
C GLU A 82 18.27 23.79 35.06
N LYS A 83 17.69 25.00 35.20
CA LYS A 83 17.62 25.97 34.09
C LYS A 83 19.04 26.47 33.75
N LYS A 84 19.91 25.59 33.24
CA LYS A 84 21.11 26.03 32.53
C LYS A 84 20.62 26.91 31.39
N ALA A 85 21.10 28.15 31.35
CA ALA A 85 20.94 29.00 30.18
C ALA A 85 21.30 28.17 28.94
N VAL A 86 20.34 28.00 28.02
CA VAL A 86 20.56 27.23 26.81
C VAL A 86 21.65 27.94 26.02
N SER A 87 22.85 27.37 25.99
CA SER A 87 23.97 27.89 25.20
C SER A 87 23.60 27.81 23.72
N GLY A 88 23.67 28.93 22.99
CA GLY A 88 23.41 28.96 21.54
C GLY A 88 22.00 29.38 21.11
N LEU A 89 21.19 29.99 21.99
CA LEU A 89 19.87 30.54 21.59
C LEU A 89 19.97 31.57 20.46
N ASP A 90 21.00 32.41 20.48
CA ASP A 90 21.23 33.38 19.40
C ASP A 90 21.58 32.69 18.08
N ASP A 91 22.34 31.58 18.12
CA ASP A 91 22.66 30.78 16.94
C ASP A 91 21.40 30.13 16.35
N ILE A 92 20.50 29.62 17.20
CA ILE A 92 19.20 29.07 16.80
C ILE A 92 18.35 30.15 16.11
N LYS A 93 18.22 31.34 16.72
CA LYS A 93 17.47 32.45 16.15
C LYS A 93 18.06 32.92 14.82
N ASN A 94 19.38 33.05 14.74
CA ASN A 94 20.09 33.40 13.52
C ASN A 94 19.87 32.36 12.40
N ASN A 95 19.88 31.07 12.74
CA ASN A 95 19.62 29.98 11.80
C ASN A 95 18.16 30.02 11.28
N LEU A 96 17.18 30.18 12.18
CA LEU A 96 15.77 30.33 11.79
C LEU A 96 15.54 31.60 10.94
N ALA A 97 16.21 32.70 11.26
CA ALA A 97 16.17 33.93 10.48
C ALA A 97 16.78 33.75 9.08
N ALA A 98 17.91 33.06 8.95
CA ALA A 98 18.53 32.74 7.66
C ALA A 98 17.61 31.93 6.73
N HIS A 99 16.73 31.10 7.30
CA HIS A 99 15.72 30.35 6.55
C HIS A 99 14.39 31.09 6.37
N GLY A 100 14.27 32.33 6.85
CA GLY A 100 13.06 33.15 6.74
C GLY A 100 11.89 32.63 7.58
N LEU A 101 12.17 32.04 8.75
CA LEU A 101 11.18 31.46 9.65
C LEU A 101 10.98 32.26 10.94
N TRP A 102 11.97 33.06 11.35
CA TRP A 102 11.92 33.88 12.57
C TRP A 102 10.96 35.08 12.43
N ASP A 103 10.37 35.53 13.55
CA ASP A 103 9.43 36.68 13.67
C ASP A 103 8.17 36.63 12.79
N LYS A 104 7.71 35.43 12.41
CA LYS A 104 6.42 35.26 11.73
C LYS A 104 5.27 35.15 12.74
N ASN A 105 4.12 35.74 12.40
CA ASN A 105 2.91 35.64 13.21
C ASN A 105 2.45 34.18 13.28
N THR A 106 2.28 33.67 14.50
CA THR A 106 1.85 32.29 14.76
C THR A 106 0.39 32.27 15.20
N THR A 107 -0.35 31.25 14.77
CA THR A 107 -1.72 31.01 15.23
C THR A 107 -1.67 30.49 16.66
N VAL A 108 -2.23 31.27 17.60
CA VAL A 108 -2.38 30.86 19.00
C VAL A 108 -3.62 29.97 19.11
N LEU A 109 -3.47 28.79 19.70
CA LEU A 109 -4.56 27.87 20.02
C LEU A 109 -5.11 28.17 21.41
N ASP A 110 -6.38 27.85 21.66
CA ASP A 110 -6.98 27.99 22.99
C ASP A 110 -6.39 26.95 23.96
N ASP A 111 -6.22 27.33 25.22
CA ASP A 111 -5.67 26.43 26.23
C ASP A 111 -6.65 25.31 26.59
N VAL A 112 -6.15 24.07 26.61
CA VAL A 112 -6.92 22.87 26.95
C VAL A 112 -6.62 22.47 28.40
N ILE A 113 -7.62 22.55 29.28
CA ILE A 113 -7.43 22.32 30.72
C ILE A 113 -8.41 21.25 31.21
N PHE A 114 -7.87 20.10 31.63
CA PHE A 114 -8.61 19.03 32.32
C PHE A 114 -7.66 18.19 33.19
N ASP A 115 -8.22 17.31 34.02
CA ASP A 115 -7.45 16.42 34.89
C ASP A 115 -7.19 15.08 34.21
N LEU A 116 -5.91 14.70 34.11
CA LEU A 116 -5.49 13.43 33.53
C LEU A 116 -5.73 12.28 34.52
N PRO A 117 -5.97 11.06 34.01
CA PRO A 117 -5.87 9.85 34.80
C PRO A 117 -4.58 9.79 35.62
N LYS A 118 -4.66 9.30 36.86
CA LYS A 118 -3.50 9.21 37.75
C LYS A 118 -2.40 8.36 37.12
N LEU A 119 -1.30 9.01 36.75
CA LEU A 119 -0.13 8.33 36.19
C LEU A 119 0.57 7.50 37.27
N HIS A 120 1.17 6.38 36.85
CA HIS A 120 1.95 5.50 37.72
C HIS A 120 3.41 5.95 37.76
N GLY A 121 4.01 6.05 38.95
CA GLY A 121 5.40 6.47 39.10
C GLY A 121 5.61 7.99 39.01
N ASN A 122 6.86 8.42 38.84
CA ASN A 122 7.26 9.83 38.90
C ASN A 122 7.40 10.49 37.51
N SER A 123 7.29 9.71 36.44
CA SER A 123 7.46 10.16 35.07
C SER A 123 6.61 9.37 34.09
N VAL A 124 6.30 9.97 32.93
CA VAL A 124 5.61 9.26 31.83
C VAL A 124 6.35 7.99 31.42
N THR A 125 7.68 7.99 31.46
CA THR A 125 8.50 6.81 31.16
C THR A 125 8.27 5.68 32.16
N ASP A 126 8.20 5.98 33.45
CA ASP A 126 7.91 4.99 34.50
C ASP A 126 6.47 4.48 34.37
N HIS A 127 5.54 5.36 34.01
CA HIS A 127 4.15 5.01 33.78
C HIS A 127 4.01 3.96 32.66
N PHE A 128 4.56 4.23 31.47
CA PHE A 128 4.52 3.27 30.36
C PHE A 128 5.18 1.94 30.69
N TYR A 129 6.30 1.98 31.41
CA TYR A 129 6.98 0.77 31.86
C TYR A 129 6.12 -0.03 32.85
N SER A 130 5.47 0.63 33.81
CA SER A 130 4.58 0.01 34.80
C SER A 130 3.35 -0.62 34.15
N ILE A 131 2.64 0.10 33.30
CA ILE A 131 1.42 -0.42 32.66
C ILE A 131 1.72 -1.57 31.70
N ALA A 132 2.84 -1.52 30.97
CA ALA A 132 3.24 -2.60 30.07
C ALA A 132 3.59 -3.88 30.86
N ASN A 133 4.33 -3.75 31.97
CA ASN A 133 4.60 -4.89 32.84
C ASN A 133 3.32 -5.45 33.47
N GLN A 134 2.39 -4.61 33.93
CA GLN A 134 1.11 -5.07 34.47
C GLN A 134 0.30 -5.86 33.42
N GLN A 135 0.31 -5.43 32.16
CA GLN A 135 -0.33 -6.15 31.06
C GLN A 135 0.35 -7.49 30.78
N LEU A 136 1.67 -7.60 30.99
CA LEU A 136 2.49 -8.78 30.70
C LEU A 136 2.75 -9.73 31.88
N ASP A 137 2.52 -9.32 33.12
CA ASP A 137 2.99 -10.00 34.35
C ASP A 137 2.57 -11.48 34.41
N GLY A 138 1.36 -11.82 33.95
CA GLY A 138 0.91 -13.22 33.85
C GLY A 138 1.39 -13.96 32.60
N TYR A 139 1.67 -13.26 31.51
CA TYR A 139 2.05 -13.88 30.24
C TYR A 139 3.53 -14.29 30.24
N ILE A 140 4.42 -13.43 30.75
CA ILE A 140 5.86 -13.75 30.78
C ILE A 140 6.13 -14.97 31.66
N GLN A 141 5.46 -15.08 32.80
CA GLN A 141 5.57 -16.23 33.72
C GLN A 141 5.21 -17.55 33.01
N LEU A 142 4.16 -17.57 32.19
CA LEU A 142 3.78 -18.74 31.41
C LEU A 142 4.88 -19.16 30.42
N THR A 143 5.54 -18.20 29.74
CA THR A 143 6.61 -18.52 28.79
C THR A 143 7.80 -19.23 29.44
N GLN A 144 8.12 -18.90 30.70
CA GLN A 144 9.23 -19.52 31.43
C GLN A 144 9.03 -21.03 31.63
N MET A 145 7.77 -21.49 31.79
CA MET A 145 7.45 -22.91 31.92
C MET A 145 7.86 -23.73 30.69
N LEU A 146 7.75 -23.14 29.50
CA LEU A 146 8.07 -23.79 28.22
C LEU A 146 9.58 -23.76 27.90
N MET A 147 10.32 -22.80 28.47
CA MET A 147 11.75 -22.60 28.22
C MET A 147 12.64 -23.69 28.85
N GLY A 148 12.31 -24.16 30.06
CA GLY A 148 13.17 -25.07 30.84
C GLY A 148 12.72 -26.54 30.91
N GLY A 149 11.49 -26.87 30.49
CA GLY A 149 10.94 -28.22 30.64
C GLY A 149 11.46 -29.24 29.62
N PRO A 150 11.53 -30.55 29.97
CA PRO A 150 11.75 -31.59 28.95
C PRO A 150 10.57 -31.62 27.96
N ILE A 151 10.84 -31.98 26.71
CA ILE A 151 9.78 -32.15 25.70
C ILE A 151 9.15 -33.53 25.92
N PRO A 152 7.82 -33.62 26.11
CA PRO A 152 7.12 -34.90 26.18
C PRO A 152 7.39 -35.75 24.94
N PRO A 153 7.60 -37.08 25.07
CA PRO A 153 7.81 -37.95 23.91
C PRO A 153 6.58 -37.96 23.00
N LYS A 154 6.82 -37.96 21.68
CA LYS A 154 5.73 -38.04 20.69
C LYS A 154 4.94 -39.34 20.88
N PRO A 155 3.60 -39.31 20.70
CA PRO A 155 2.79 -40.51 20.66
C PRO A 155 3.24 -41.46 19.54
N LYS A 156 3.31 -42.77 19.81
CA LYS A 156 3.62 -43.79 18.78
C LYS A 156 2.50 -43.97 17.78
N LYS A 157 1.25 -43.71 18.18
CA LYS A 157 0.05 -43.83 17.36
C LYS A 157 -0.92 -42.70 17.68
N TRP A 158 -1.36 -42.01 16.64
CA TRP A 158 -2.30 -40.90 16.75
C TRP A 158 -3.74 -41.40 16.66
N SER A 159 -4.63 -40.83 17.47
CA SER A 159 -6.06 -41.13 17.47
C SER A 159 -6.75 -40.43 16.30
N LYS A 160 -7.53 -41.17 15.51
CA LYS A 160 -8.38 -40.64 14.43
C LYS A 160 -9.80 -40.40 14.95
N ARG A 161 -9.94 -39.46 15.88
CA ARG A 161 -11.22 -39.05 16.50
C ARG A 161 -11.43 -37.56 16.28
N ALA A 162 -12.66 -37.16 15.95
CA ALA A 162 -13.02 -35.76 15.77
C ALA A 162 -12.88 -34.97 17.08
N GLY A 163 -12.43 -33.72 16.98
CA GLY A 163 -12.16 -32.86 18.13
C GLY A 163 -10.78 -33.10 18.76
N TRP A 164 -10.58 -32.58 19.97
CA TRP A 164 -9.29 -32.66 20.67
C TRP A 164 -9.07 -34.01 21.35
N THR A 165 -7.85 -34.52 21.20
CA THR A 165 -7.34 -35.70 21.93
C THR A 165 -6.05 -35.33 22.65
N LYS A 166 -6.01 -35.56 23.96
CA LYS A 166 -4.84 -35.45 24.86
C LYS A 166 -4.11 -36.78 24.94
N TYR A 167 -2.78 -36.75 24.85
CA TYR A 167 -1.92 -37.92 25.00
C TYR A 167 -1.10 -37.81 26.29
N ASP A 168 -1.22 -38.82 27.15
CA ASP A 168 -0.39 -38.95 28.35
C ASP A 168 1.02 -39.44 27.97
N PRO A 169 2.09 -38.69 28.31
CA PRO A 169 3.46 -39.08 27.97
C PRO A 169 3.94 -40.36 28.67
N LYS A 170 3.38 -40.72 29.84
CA LYS A 170 3.81 -41.89 30.62
C LYS A 170 3.11 -43.16 30.16
N THR A 171 1.79 -43.09 29.96
CA THR A 171 0.97 -44.25 29.63
C THR A 171 0.72 -44.40 28.13
N GLY A 172 0.92 -43.33 27.34
CA GLY A 172 0.54 -43.27 25.94
C GLY A 172 -0.97 -43.24 25.70
N LYS A 173 -1.79 -43.13 26.77
CA LYS A 173 -3.25 -43.19 26.68
C LYS A 173 -3.79 -41.94 25.99
N ALA A 174 -4.62 -42.15 24.98
CA ALA A 174 -5.37 -41.11 24.28
C ALA A 174 -6.70 -40.84 24.98
N THR A 175 -6.95 -39.60 25.39
CA THR A 175 -8.17 -39.15 26.08
C THR A 175 -8.81 -38.00 25.32
N ALA A 176 -10.12 -38.03 25.11
CA ALA A 176 -10.82 -36.93 24.44
C ALA A 176 -11.03 -35.78 25.43
N VAL A 177 -10.74 -34.56 25.00
CA VAL A 177 -10.91 -33.33 25.78
C VAL A 177 -11.68 -32.31 24.94
N LYS A 178 -12.31 -31.33 25.58
CA LYS A 178 -13.07 -30.28 24.87
C LYS A 178 -12.14 -29.25 24.20
N TYR A 179 -11.09 -28.87 24.91
CA TYR A 179 -10.02 -27.96 24.47
C TYR A 179 -8.77 -28.23 25.33
N PRO A 180 -7.58 -27.72 24.96
CA PRO A 180 -6.36 -27.89 25.76
C PRO A 180 -6.47 -27.26 27.15
N GLU A 181 -6.20 -28.04 28.20
CA GLU A 181 -6.39 -27.62 29.60
C GLU A 181 -5.29 -26.66 30.08
N GLU A 182 -4.08 -26.78 29.53
CA GLU A 182 -2.93 -25.96 29.92
C GLU A 182 -3.03 -24.52 29.40
N ASP A 183 -2.36 -23.62 30.12
CA ASP A 183 -2.37 -22.18 29.84
C ASP A 183 -1.30 -21.75 28.81
N ILE A 184 -0.36 -22.64 28.47
CA ILE A 184 0.64 -22.39 27.42
C ILE A 184 0.90 -23.63 26.57
N PHE A 185 0.93 -23.44 25.26
CA PHE A 185 1.27 -24.48 24.30
C PHE A 185 1.76 -23.89 22.97
N VAL A 186 2.51 -24.72 22.23
CA VAL A 186 2.84 -24.47 20.82
C VAL A 186 1.75 -25.09 19.95
N PHE A 187 1.33 -24.41 18.89
CA PHE A 187 0.16 -24.76 18.09
C PHE A 187 0.43 -24.53 16.61
N ASP A 188 -0.07 -25.45 15.78
CA ASP A 188 0.03 -25.42 14.32
C ASP A 188 -1.24 -26.03 13.70
N VAL A 189 -1.72 -25.44 12.61
CA VAL A 189 -2.95 -25.84 11.90
C VAL A 189 -2.67 -26.11 10.43
N GLU A 190 -3.12 -27.27 9.95
CA GLU A 190 -3.06 -27.65 8.54
C GLU A 190 -4.44 -27.66 7.89
N ILE A 191 -4.49 -27.15 6.66
CA ILE A 191 -5.71 -27.07 5.84
C ILE A 191 -5.51 -27.81 4.51
N LEU A 192 -6.59 -28.35 3.98
CA LEU A 192 -6.58 -28.93 2.64
C LEU A 192 -7.02 -27.88 1.62
N VAL A 193 -6.05 -27.29 0.91
CA VAL A 193 -6.28 -26.10 0.05
C VAL A 193 -7.34 -26.35 -1.03
N MET A 194 -7.41 -27.57 -1.57
CA MET A 194 -8.36 -27.95 -2.61
C MET A 194 -9.83 -27.99 -2.13
N GLU A 195 -10.06 -28.26 -0.83
CA GLU A 195 -11.40 -28.35 -0.21
C GLU A 195 -11.86 -27.00 0.40
N GLY A 196 -11.04 -25.95 0.31
CA GLY A 196 -11.36 -24.61 0.80
C GLY A 196 -10.72 -24.25 2.14
N HIS A 197 -11.29 -23.28 2.85
CA HIS A 197 -10.72 -22.71 4.07
C HIS A 197 -11.19 -23.43 5.34
N TYR A 198 -11.13 -24.76 5.36
CA TYR A 198 -11.51 -25.55 6.54
C TYR A 198 -10.27 -26.05 7.29
N PRO A 199 -10.23 -25.94 8.63
CA PRO A 199 -9.19 -26.61 9.40
C PRO A 199 -9.38 -28.13 9.26
N THR A 200 -8.32 -28.81 8.83
CA THR A 200 -8.34 -30.26 8.60
C THR A 200 -7.78 -30.98 9.81
N MET A 201 -6.61 -30.54 10.27
CA MET A 201 -5.87 -31.11 11.39
C MET A 201 -5.15 -30.00 12.14
N ALA A 202 -4.95 -30.18 13.45
CA ALA A 202 -4.08 -29.31 14.22
C ALA A 202 -3.34 -30.11 15.29
N THR A 203 -2.14 -29.67 15.64
CA THR A 203 -1.32 -30.30 16.67
C THR A 203 -0.91 -29.26 17.69
N ALA A 204 -0.95 -29.63 18.98
CA ALA A 204 -0.44 -28.77 20.03
C ALA A 204 0.49 -29.51 20.99
N LEU A 205 1.47 -28.77 21.51
CA LEU A 205 2.46 -29.24 22.47
C LEU A 205 2.48 -28.32 23.70
N SER A 206 2.07 -28.87 24.84
CA SER A 206 2.20 -28.22 26.14
C SER A 206 3.48 -28.70 26.85
N PRO A 207 3.90 -28.08 27.96
CA PRO A 207 5.02 -28.58 28.77
C PRO A 207 4.85 -30.02 29.26
N THR A 208 3.61 -30.51 29.37
CA THR A 208 3.28 -31.80 29.97
C THR A 208 2.77 -32.83 28.96
N ASN A 209 2.05 -32.42 27.92
CA ASN A 209 1.27 -33.31 27.05
C ASN A 209 1.28 -32.88 25.59
N TRP A 210 1.15 -33.87 24.70
CA TRP A 210 0.79 -33.68 23.29
C TRP A 210 -0.72 -33.67 23.11
N TYR A 211 -1.17 -32.93 22.10
CA TYR A 211 -2.56 -32.83 21.69
C TYR A 211 -2.67 -32.93 20.17
N SER A 212 -3.73 -33.59 19.69
CA SER A 212 -4.12 -33.57 18.29
C SER A 212 -5.59 -33.21 18.16
N TRP A 213 -5.92 -32.33 17.24
CA TRP A 213 -7.28 -32.02 16.81
C TRP A 213 -7.51 -32.52 15.39
N CYS A 214 -8.67 -33.11 15.16
CA CYS A 214 -9.05 -33.65 13.87
C CYS A 214 -10.45 -33.17 13.49
N SER A 215 -10.62 -32.69 12.26
CA SER A 215 -11.90 -32.26 11.74
C SER A 215 -12.87 -33.44 11.60
N GLU A 216 -14.17 -33.21 11.77
CA GLU A 216 -15.19 -34.22 11.51
C GLU A 216 -15.05 -34.80 10.09
N ALA A 217 -14.70 -33.97 9.11
CA ALA A 217 -14.56 -34.35 7.70
C ALA A 217 -13.43 -35.37 7.44
N VAL A 218 -12.42 -35.44 8.31
CA VAL A 218 -11.36 -36.47 8.22
C VAL A 218 -11.88 -37.80 8.75
N THR A 219 -12.80 -37.80 9.71
CA THR A 219 -13.34 -39.02 10.32
C THR A 219 -14.58 -39.58 9.61
N LYS A 220 -15.40 -38.70 9.02
CA LYS A 220 -16.66 -39.03 8.37
C LYS A 220 -16.72 -38.40 6.98
N ASP A 221 -17.30 -39.10 6.02
CA ASP A 221 -17.68 -38.50 4.75
C ASP A 221 -18.89 -37.59 4.96
N LYS A 222 -18.62 -36.29 5.04
CA LYS A 222 -19.64 -35.24 5.19
C LYS A 222 -19.59 -34.36 3.96
N PHE A 223 -20.70 -34.34 3.21
CA PHE A 223 -20.86 -33.43 2.09
C PHE A 223 -20.92 -31.98 2.60
N ARG A 224 -20.15 -31.07 1.98
CA ARG A 224 -20.14 -29.64 2.31
C ARG A 224 -20.55 -28.82 1.10
N TRP A 225 -21.59 -28.00 1.26
CA TRP A 225 -22.12 -27.13 0.21
C TRP A 225 -21.42 -25.76 0.15
N THR A 226 -20.84 -25.29 1.26
CA THR A 226 -20.21 -23.98 1.37
C THR A 226 -18.69 -24.05 1.25
N ARG A 227 -18.06 -22.93 0.86
CA ARG A 227 -16.60 -22.76 0.83
C ARG A 227 -16.01 -22.17 2.11
N ASN A 228 -16.85 -21.46 2.88
CA ASN A 228 -16.45 -20.80 4.12
C ASN A 228 -16.87 -21.64 5.34
N PRO A 229 -16.01 -21.72 6.37
CA PRO A 229 -16.35 -22.41 7.61
C PRO A 229 -17.52 -21.73 8.34
N ARG A 230 -18.09 -22.43 9.32
CA ARG A 230 -18.89 -21.83 10.39
C ARG A 230 -18.11 -21.92 11.69
N LEU A 231 -18.54 -21.21 12.74
CA LEU A 231 -17.89 -21.27 14.05
C LEU A 231 -17.77 -22.71 14.60
N CYS A 232 -18.76 -23.57 14.35
CA CYS A 232 -18.72 -24.97 14.78
C CYS A 232 -17.65 -25.81 14.07
N ASP A 233 -17.19 -25.40 12.88
CA ASP A 233 -16.13 -26.08 12.13
C ASP A 233 -14.71 -25.64 12.59
N LEU A 234 -14.61 -24.58 13.40
CA LEU A 234 -13.34 -24.04 13.90
C LEU A 234 -12.81 -24.77 15.14
N ILE A 235 -11.55 -24.50 15.47
CA ILE A 235 -10.83 -25.15 16.56
C ILE A 235 -11.07 -24.38 17.87
N PRO A 236 -11.67 -25.01 18.90
CA PRO A 236 -11.84 -24.38 20.21
C PRO A 236 -10.54 -24.46 21.03
N LEU A 237 -10.12 -23.36 21.66
CA LEU A 237 -8.92 -23.32 22.52
C LEU A 237 -9.19 -22.90 23.97
N GLU A 238 -10.29 -22.20 24.22
CA GLU A 238 -10.61 -21.64 25.54
C GLU A 238 -12.03 -21.96 26.02
N SER A 239 -12.92 -22.33 25.11
CA SER A 239 -14.34 -22.59 25.39
C SER A 239 -14.77 -23.95 24.85
N SER A 240 -15.85 -24.51 25.40
CA SER A 240 -16.43 -25.71 24.81
C SER A 240 -17.02 -25.42 23.41
N PRO A 241 -17.20 -26.45 22.56
CA PRO A 241 -17.87 -26.28 21.28
C PRO A 241 -19.26 -25.62 21.40
N GLU A 242 -19.96 -25.85 22.53
CA GLU A 242 -21.30 -25.35 22.84
C GLU A 242 -21.33 -23.99 23.58
N GLU A 243 -20.19 -23.44 23.98
CA GLU A 243 -20.12 -22.16 24.68
C GLU A 243 -20.01 -20.99 23.69
N HIS A 244 -20.82 -19.94 23.88
CA HIS A 244 -20.96 -18.81 22.96
C HIS A 244 -20.41 -17.48 23.52
N GLY A 245 -19.12 -17.46 23.85
CA GLY A 245 -18.36 -16.22 24.10
C GLY A 245 -18.72 -15.38 25.35
N SER A 246 -19.70 -15.78 26.15
CA SER A 246 -20.23 -15.01 27.29
C SER A 246 -19.25 -14.86 28.47
N HIS A 247 -18.30 -15.78 28.65
CA HIS A 247 -17.36 -15.81 29.78
C HIS A 247 -15.90 -15.43 29.42
N LEU A 248 -15.63 -14.98 28.20
CA LEU A 248 -14.26 -14.77 27.68
C LEU A 248 -13.42 -13.74 28.46
N LYS A 249 -14.01 -12.63 28.91
CA LYS A 249 -13.29 -11.60 29.68
C LYS A 249 -12.83 -12.10 31.06
N LYS A 250 -13.55 -13.07 31.65
CA LYS A 250 -13.24 -13.70 32.95
C LYS A 250 -12.37 -14.96 32.80
N GLY A 251 -12.01 -15.33 31.58
CA GLY A 251 -11.18 -16.49 31.27
C GLY A 251 -9.75 -16.37 31.81
N ARG A 252 -9.08 -17.52 31.94
CA ARG A 252 -7.66 -17.58 32.32
C ARG A 252 -6.79 -16.99 31.20
N LYS A 253 -5.68 -16.34 31.59
CA LYS A 253 -4.67 -15.87 30.63
C LYS A 253 -4.01 -17.09 29.98
N LYS A 254 -4.02 -17.16 28.65
CA LYS A 254 -3.35 -18.22 27.88
C LYS A 254 -2.41 -17.66 26.82
N ILE A 255 -1.34 -18.39 26.52
CA ILE A 255 -0.41 -18.08 25.43
C ILE A 255 -0.36 -19.23 24.43
N VAL A 256 -0.53 -18.86 23.17
CA VAL A 256 -0.34 -19.76 22.03
C VAL A 256 0.89 -19.32 21.26
N ILE A 257 1.85 -20.21 21.08
CA ILE A 257 3.06 -19.95 20.28
C ILE A 257 2.92 -20.70 18.95
N GLY A 258 3.20 -20.02 17.85
CA GLY A 258 3.17 -20.63 16.52
C GLY A 258 4.23 -20.05 15.60
N HIS A 259 4.32 -20.59 14.39
CA HIS A 259 5.13 -20.02 13.31
C HIS A 259 4.20 -19.50 12.23
N ASN A 260 4.22 -18.18 11.97
CA ASN A 260 3.18 -17.50 11.20
C ASN A 260 1.79 -17.65 11.86
N VAL A 261 1.74 -17.43 13.17
CA VAL A 261 0.56 -17.68 14.03
C VAL A 261 -0.70 -16.92 13.60
N GLY A 262 -0.56 -15.83 12.84
CA GLY A 262 -1.71 -15.10 12.29
C GLY A 262 -2.58 -15.98 11.38
N PHE A 263 -1.98 -16.95 10.68
CA PHE A 263 -2.69 -17.97 9.91
C PHE A 263 -3.43 -18.94 10.84
N ASP A 264 -2.75 -19.54 11.80
CA ASP A 264 -3.33 -20.50 12.76
C ASP A 264 -4.47 -19.88 13.57
N ARG A 265 -4.25 -18.64 14.03
CA ARG A 265 -5.23 -17.83 14.77
C ARG A 265 -6.53 -17.67 13.99
N SER A 266 -6.47 -17.55 12.66
CA SER A 266 -7.69 -17.42 11.85
C SER A 266 -8.59 -18.65 11.95
N PHE A 267 -8.10 -19.82 12.37
CA PHE A 267 -8.91 -21.02 12.54
C PHE A 267 -9.37 -21.29 13.98
N VAL A 268 -9.12 -20.34 14.89
CA VAL A 268 -9.51 -20.44 16.30
C VAL A 268 -10.89 -19.84 16.50
N LYS A 269 -11.82 -20.63 17.04
CA LYS A 269 -13.23 -20.27 17.24
C LYS A 269 -13.37 -18.93 17.97
N GLU A 270 -12.71 -18.78 19.11
CA GLU A 270 -13.00 -17.70 20.05
C GLU A 270 -12.47 -16.33 19.60
N GLN A 271 -11.65 -16.30 18.55
CA GLN A 271 -11.11 -15.05 18.00
C GLN A 271 -12.15 -14.24 17.21
N TYR A 272 -13.26 -14.87 16.82
CA TYR A 272 -14.34 -14.27 16.04
C TYR A 272 -15.46 -13.65 16.87
N TYR A 273 -15.54 -13.94 18.17
CA TYR A 273 -16.46 -13.24 19.06
C TYR A 273 -16.14 -11.75 19.10
N ILE A 274 -17.13 -10.88 19.33
CA ILE A 274 -16.91 -9.41 19.41
C ILE A 274 -16.13 -9.07 20.68
N LYS A 275 -16.47 -9.71 21.81
CA LYS A 275 -15.79 -9.49 23.10
C LYS A 275 -14.37 -10.06 23.05
N LYS A 276 -13.41 -9.27 23.51
CA LYS A 276 -11.98 -9.60 23.51
C LYS A 276 -11.69 -10.74 24.50
N SER A 277 -10.95 -11.76 24.06
CA SER A 277 -10.47 -12.84 24.94
C SER A 277 -9.10 -12.55 25.57
N GLN A 278 -8.76 -13.31 26.61
CA GLN A 278 -7.47 -13.18 27.31
C GLN A 278 -6.36 -14.03 26.69
N VAL A 279 -6.63 -14.74 25.59
CA VAL A 279 -5.61 -15.49 24.83
C VAL A 279 -4.72 -14.50 24.07
N ARG A 280 -3.41 -14.72 24.10
CA ARG A 280 -2.44 -13.99 23.27
C ARG A 280 -1.61 -14.95 22.44
N PHE A 281 -1.24 -14.48 21.25
CA PHE A 281 -0.48 -15.26 20.29
C PHE A 281 0.93 -14.69 20.17
N LEU A 282 1.93 -15.57 20.18
CA LEU A 282 3.32 -15.25 19.97
C LEU A 282 3.81 -15.92 18.69
N ASP A 283 4.30 -15.10 17.76
CA ASP A 283 4.74 -15.56 16.45
C ASP A 283 6.26 -15.66 16.38
N THR A 284 6.77 -16.89 16.27
CA THR A 284 8.21 -17.14 16.10
C THR A 284 8.77 -16.55 14.81
N MET A 285 7.96 -16.41 13.75
CA MET A 285 8.35 -15.77 12.49
C MET A 285 8.59 -14.27 12.71
N SER A 286 7.65 -13.58 13.36
CA SER A 286 7.80 -12.17 13.75
C SER A 286 9.03 -11.92 14.63
N LEU A 287 9.26 -12.78 15.64
CA LEU A 287 10.43 -12.68 16.50
C LEU A 287 11.74 -12.86 15.70
N HIS A 288 11.77 -13.83 14.78
CA HIS A 288 12.91 -14.06 13.89
C HIS A 288 13.19 -12.85 12.99
N ILE A 289 12.16 -12.28 12.35
CA ILE A 289 12.30 -11.12 11.45
C ILE A 289 12.81 -9.90 12.22
N ALA A 290 12.33 -9.68 13.44
CA ALA A 290 12.81 -8.61 14.30
C ALA A 290 14.30 -8.76 14.66
N LEU A 291 14.81 -9.98 14.84
CA LEU A 291 16.20 -10.27 15.20
C LEU A 291 17.16 -10.31 14.00
N CYS A 292 16.80 -11.05 12.95
CA CYS A 292 17.68 -11.45 11.86
C CYS A 292 17.06 -11.17 10.47
N GLY A 293 16.01 -10.35 10.38
CA GLY A 293 15.36 -10.04 9.11
C GLY A 293 16.26 -9.31 8.11
N MET A 294 16.05 -9.57 6.82
CA MET A 294 16.75 -8.93 5.70
C MET A 294 15.92 -7.81 5.06
N THR A 295 16.60 -6.78 4.56
CA THR A 295 15.98 -5.79 3.64
C THR A 295 15.55 -6.47 2.34
N SER A 296 14.59 -5.88 1.60
CA SER A 296 14.14 -6.42 0.31
C SER A 296 15.29 -6.59 -0.69
N PHE A 297 16.25 -5.66 -0.70
CA PHE A 297 17.43 -5.78 -1.57
C PHE A 297 18.38 -6.88 -1.09
N GLN A 298 18.63 -7.03 0.22
CA GLN A 298 19.38 -8.17 0.76
C GLN A 298 18.71 -9.51 0.45
N GLN A 299 17.39 -9.61 0.50
CA GLN A 299 16.67 -10.83 0.10
C GLN A 299 16.93 -11.18 -1.37
N VAL A 300 16.92 -10.18 -2.27
CA VAL A 300 17.27 -10.38 -3.69
C VAL A 300 18.72 -10.85 -3.84
N LEU A 301 19.66 -10.22 -3.12
CA LEU A 301 21.06 -10.63 -3.11
C LEU A 301 21.23 -12.07 -2.61
N TYR A 302 20.55 -12.44 -1.51
CA TYR A 302 20.58 -13.78 -0.92
C TYR A 302 19.98 -14.84 -1.85
N GLN A 303 18.90 -14.52 -2.57
CA GLN A 303 18.35 -15.42 -3.58
C GLN A 303 19.28 -15.56 -4.78
N SER A 304 19.93 -14.46 -5.18
CA SER A 304 20.85 -14.43 -6.32
C SER A 304 22.16 -15.19 -6.08
N SER A 305 22.62 -15.28 -4.83
CA SER A 305 23.78 -16.11 -4.49
C SER A 305 23.45 -17.60 -4.58
N LYS A 306 22.20 -17.99 -4.35
CA LYS A 306 21.71 -19.38 -4.48
C LYS A 306 21.27 -19.75 -5.92
N LYS A 307 20.82 -18.78 -6.72
CA LYS A 307 20.36 -18.97 -8.11
C LYS A 307 20.85 -17.81 -8.99
N SER A 308 21.49 -18.11 -10.12
CA SER A 308 21.98 -17.07 -11.03
C SER A 308 20.86 -16.11 -11.45
N THR A 309 21.09 -14.80 -11.29
CA THR A 309 20.12 -13.74 -11.65
C THR A 309 20.71 -12.77 -12.67
N ASN A 310 19.86 -12.30 -13.59
CA ASN A 310 20.21 -11.30 -14.61
C ASN A 310 19.81 -9.86 -14.21
N ARG A 311 19.44 -9.64 -12.95
CA ARG A 311 19.00 -8.35 -12.43
C ARG A 311 20.12 -7.30 -12.45
N LYS A 312 19.85 -6.12 -13.03
CA LYS A 312 20.83 -5.05 -13.26
C LYS A 312 21.37 -4.45 -11.95
N ASP A 313 20.49 -4.22 -10.99
CA ASP A 313 20.79 -3.74 -9.64
C ASP A 313 21.77 -4.66 -8.89
N VAL A 314 21.61 -5.98 -9.04
CA VAL A 314 22.53 -6.97 -8.48
C VAL A 314 23.90 -6.91 -9.18
N ARG A 315 23.92 -6.78 -10.51
CA ARG A 315 25.18 -6.65 -11.27
C ARG A 315 25.94 -5.38 -10.92
N GLU A 316 25.26 -4.23 -10.92
CA GLU A 316 25.87 -2.95 -10.53
C GLU A 316 26.43 -3.00 -9.10
N TYR A 317 25.72 -3.65 -8.18
CA TYR A 317 26.21 -3.86 -6.82
C TYR A 317 27.48 -4.74 -6.78
N MET A 318 27.48 -5.87 -7.50
CA MET A 318 28.63 -6.78 -7.59
C MET A 318 29.84 -6.11 -8.27
N GLU A 319 29.63 -5.33 -9.32
CA GLU A 319 30.67 -4.55 -10.02
C GLU A 319 31.25 -3.43 -9.14
N MET A 320 30.39 -2.72 -8.39
CA MET A 320 30.82 -1.72 -7.41
C MET A 320 31.66 -2.37 -6.29
N LYS A 321 31.30 -3.57 -5.86
CA LYS A 321 32.03 -4.34 -4.83
C LYS A 321 33.38 -4.83 -5.35
N SER A 322 33.42 -5.35 -6.58
CA SER A 322 34.65 -5.73 -7.31
C SER A 322 35.65 -4.56 -7.39
N SER A 323 35.15 -3.36 -7.65
CA SER A 323 35.96 -2.14 -7.79
C SER A 323 36.59 -1.64 -6.48
N ARG A 324 36.01 -1.99 -5.31
CA ARG A 324 36.46 -1.47 -3.99
C ARG A 324 37.57 -2.28 -3.31
N LYS A 325 38.06 -3.37 -3.91
CA LYS A 325 39.16 -4.21 -3.37
C LYS A 325 38.99 -4.58 -1.87
N GLN A 326 37.75 -4.63 -1.37
CA GLN A 326 37.43 -5.13 -0.04
C GLN A 326 37.17 -6.64 -0.18
N MET A 327 38.15 -7.43 0.27
CA MET A 327 38.09 -8.88 0.37
C MET A 327 37.18 -9.23 1.56
N VAL A 328 35.89 -9.43 1.30
CA VAL A 328 34.92 -9.82 2.33
C VAL A 328 33.94 -10.80 1.69
N ASP A 329 34.14 -12.10 1.97
CA ASP A 329 33.15 -13.16 1.88
C ASP A 329 31.82 -12.66 2.45
N SER A 330 30.66 -13.09 1.96
CA SER A 330 29.38 -12.51 2.40
C SER A 330 29.00 -12.91 3.84
N TYR A 331 29.71 -12.44 4.86
CA TYR A 331 29.49 -12.82 6.27
C TYR A 331 28.05 -12.64 6.73
N TRP A 332 27.37 -11.57 6.28
CA TRP A 332 25.97 -11.33 6.66
C TRP A 332 24.99 -12.39 6.14
N THR A 333 25.31 -13.14 5.08
CA THR A 333 24.44 -14.22 4.58
C THR A 333 24.44 -15.44 5.49
N ASN A 334 25.43 -15.57 6.38
CA ASN A 334 25.49 -16.63 7.38
C ASN A 334 24.68 -16.26 8.64
N GLU A 335 24.49 -14.96 8.89
CA GLU A 335 23.77 -14.40 10.04
C GLU A 335 22.25 -14.25 9.80
N SER A 336 21.76 -14.69 8.65
CA SER A 336 20.35 -14.51 8.25
C SER A 336 19.84 -15.60 7.34
N THR A 337 18.51 -15.73 7.27
CA THR A 337 17.82 -16.71 6.46
C THR A 337 16.44 -16.23 6.03
N MET A 338 15.78 -17.00 5.16
CA MET A 338 14.40 -16.72 4.74
C MET A 338 13.41 -17.09 5.85
N ASN A 339 12.23 -16.47 5.80
CA ASN A 339 11.30 -16.49 6.93
C ASN A 339 10.50 -17.80 7.09
N ASN A 340 10.77 -18.87 6.33
CA ASN A 340 10.02 -20.12 6.47
C ASN A 340 10.55 -20.97 7.64
N LEU A 341 9.68 -21.75 8.27
CA LEU A 341 10.01 -22.51 9.48
C LEU A 341 11.26 -23.38 9.29
N ASN A 342 11.34 -24.11 8.17
CA ASN A 342 12.48 -24.99 7.89
C ASN A 342 13.81 -24.22 7.87
N ASP A 343 13.85 -23.10 7.15
CA ASP A 343 15.06 -22.30 7.00
C ASP A 343 15.43 -21.60 8.32
N VAL A 344 14.44 -21.17 9.11
CA VAL A 344 14.63 -20.58 10.45
C VAL A 344 15.13 -21.62 11.46
N TYR A 345 14.55 -22.83 11.44
CA TYR A 345 14.94 -23.95 12.29
C TYR A 345 16.37 -24.41 12.02
N GLN A 346 16.74 -24.54 10.73
CA GLN A 346 18.11 -24.86 10.34
C GLN A 346 19.11 -23.80 10.84
N HIS A 347 18.76 -22.52 10.68
CA HIS A 347 19.66 -21.43 11.05
C HIS A 347 19.86 -21.28 12.57
N HIS A 348 18.78 -21.32 13.37
CA HIS A 348 18.87 -21.11 14.83
C HIS A 348 19.20 -22.38 15.62
N CYS A 349 18.81 -23.56 15.12
CA CYS A 349 18.93 -24.81 15.86
C CYS A 349 19.93 -25.80 15.25
N GLY A 350 20.41 -25.57 14.01
CA GLY A 350 21.28 -26.51 13.31
C GLY A 350 20.61 -27.86 13.01
N GLY A 351 19.27 -27.90 13.02
CA GLY A 351 18.48 -29.11 12.86
C GLY A 351 18.53 -29.69 11.45
N ARG A 352 18.12 -30.96 11.32
CA ARG A 352 17.92 -31.58 10.00
C ARG A 352 16.79 -30.87 9.24
N PRO A 353 16.86 -30.80 7.90
CA PRO A 353 15.76 -30.26 7.09
C PRO A 353 14.44 -30.96 7.37
N LEU A 354 13.38 -30.18 7.49
CA LEU A 354 12.00 -30.68 7.59
C LEU A 354 11.58 -31.27 6.23
N GLU A 355 10.84 -32.39 6.28
CA GLU A 355 10.44 -33.13 5.09
C GLU A 355 9.35 -32.39 4.31
N LYS A 356 9.68 -31.89 3.10
CA LYS A 356 8.76 -31.08 2.30
C LYS A 356 7.70 -31.90 1.55
N ALA A 357 7.95 -33.18 1.30
CA ALA A 357 7.09 -34.00 0.44
C ALA A 357 5.71 -34.29 1.08
N THR A 358 5.68 -34.53 2.39
CA THR A 358 4.46 -34.84 3.15
C THR A 358 3.48 -33.67 3.19
N ARG A 359 4.00 -32.44 3.16
CA ARG A 359 3.21 -31.20 3.09
C ARG A 359 2.42 -31.05 1.79
N ASP A 360 2.94 -31.57 0.67
CA ASP A 360 2.29 -31.41 -0.64
C ASP A 360 0.91 -32.09 -0.69
N VAL A 361 0.64 -33.05 0.20
CA VAL A 361 -0.68 -33.68 0.38
C VAL A 361 -1.73 -32.64 0.79
N PHE A 362 -1.43 -31.71 1.69
CA PHE A 362 -2.34 -30.64 2.10
C PHE A 362 -2.56 -29.58 1.00
N VAL A 363 -1.62 -29.45 0.07
CA VAL A 363 -1.69 -28.43 -1.00
C VAL A 363 -2.38 -28.97 -2.25
N LYS A 364 -2.08 -30.21 -2.64
CA LYS A 364 -2.51 -30.79 -3.93
C LYS A 364 -3.33 -32.08 -3.79
N GLY A 365 -3.32 -32.70 -2.61
CA GLY A 365 -4.01 -33.97 -2.37
C GLY A 365 -5.51 -33.79 -2.16
N SER A 366 -6.17 -34.92 -1.92
CA SER A 366 -7.60 -35.05 -1.63
C SER A 366 -7.85 -35.43 -0.16
N MET A 367 -9.09 -35.32 0.30
CA MET A 367 -9.46 -35.76 1.65
C MET A 367 -9.26 -37.27 1.84
N ALA A 368 -9.35 -38.07 0.78
CA ALA A 368 -9.07 -39.50 0.83
C ALA A 368 -7.59 -39.77 1.16
N ASP A 369 -6.68 -39.03 0.51
CA ASP A 369 -5.24 -39.14 0.76
C ASP A 369 -4.89 -38.78 2.21
N VAL A 370 -5.51 -37.72 2.75
CA VAL A 370 -5.36 -37.33 4.17
C VAL A 370 -5.81 -38.44 5.12
N ARG A 371 -6.88 -39.16 4.76
CA ARG A 371 -7.42 -40.25 5.57
C ARG A 371 -6.54 -41.49 5.56
N GLU A 372 -5.90 -41.78 4.43
CA GLU A 372 -4.97 -42.90 4.26
C GLU A 372 -3.64 -42.63 4.97
N MET A 373 -3.05 -41.45 4.72
CA MET A 373 -1.74 -41.04 5.27
C MET A 373 -1.84 -40.39 6.66
N TYR A 374 -2.97 -40.53 7.37
CA TYR A 374 -3.27 -39.78 8.61
C TYR A 374 -2.17 -39.84 9.69
N GLN A 375 -1.56 -41.01 9.90
CA GLN A 375 -0.51 -41.19 10.91
C GLN A 375 0.79 -40.43 10.55
N GLU A 376 1.17 -40.46 9.27
CA GLU A 376 2.35 -39.78 8.75
C GLU A 376 2.14 -38.26 8.82
N LEU A 377 0.96 -37.79 8.40
CA LEU A 377 0.59 -36.38 8.45
C LEU A 377 0.55 -35.83 9.88
N CYS A 378 0.00 -36.58 10.86
CA CYS A 378 0.06 -36.17 12.27
C CYS A 378 1.50 -36.05 12.77
N THR A 379 2.36 -36.98 12.39
CA THR A 379 3.77 -37.00 12.80
C THR A 379 4.55 -35.85 12.16
N TYR A 380 4.22 -35.51 10.91
CA TYR A 380 4.70 -34.32 10.23
C TYR A 380 4.30 -33.05 11.00
N CYS A 381 3.01 -32.85 11.28
CA CYS A 381 2.52 -31.68 12.03
C CYS A 381 3.18 -31.58 13.43
N ALA A 382 3.31 -32.71 14.13
CA ALA A 382 4.00 -32.76 15.41
C ALA A 382 5.48 -32.39 15.31
N SER A 383 6.13 -32.70 14.18
CA SER A 383 7.53 -32.32 13.95
C SER A 383 7.69 -30.82 13.67
N ASP A 384 6.73 -30.21 12.97
CA ASP A 384 6.69 -28.75 12.77
C ASP A 384 6.45 -28.00 14.09
N VAL A 385 5.55 -28.50 14.95
CA VAL A 385 5.33 -27.98 16.31
C VAL A 385 6.59 -28.10 17.19
N GLU A 386 7.27 -29.25 17.14
CA GLU A 386 8.54 -29.44 17.87
C GLU A 386 9.65 -28.51 17.36
N ALA A 387 9.79 -28.37 16.04
CA ALA A 387 10.73 -27.43 15.44
C ALA A 387 10.43 -25.98 15.86
N THR A 388 9.15 -25.61 15.89
CA THR A 388 8.69 -24.28 16.36
C THR A 388 9.07 -24.05 17.82
N LEU A 389 8.91 -25.05 18.69
CA LEU A 389 9.35 -24.97 20.08
C LEU A 389 10.87 -24.77 20.20
N HIS A 390 11.66 -25.52 19.44
CA HIS A 390 13.11 -25.37 19.44
C HIS A 390 13.56 -23.98 18.97
N VAL A 391 12.94 -23.46 17.91
CA VAL A 391 13.17 -22.08 17.44
C VAL A 391 12.81 -21.09 18.54
N PHE A 392 11.62 -21.21 19.15
CA PHE A 392 11.18 -20.32 20.22
C PHE A 392 12.19 -20.30 21.38
N ARG A 393 12.68 -21.45 21.83
CA ARG A 393 13.69 -21.54 22.91
C ARG A 393 15.00 -20.82 22.60
N LYS A 394 15.38 -20.68 21.33
CA LYS A 394 16.59 -19.96 20.92
C LYS A 394 16.33 -18.47 20.68
N VAL A 395 15.20 -18.15 20.07
CA VAL A 395 14.84 -16.79 19.63
C VAL A 395 14.29 -15.93 20.78
N TRP A 396 13.51 -16.51 21.69
CA TRP A 396 12.83 -15.77 22.75
C TRP A 396 13.78 -15.03 23.71
N PRO A 397 14.87 -15.65 24.25
CA PRO A 397 15.80 -14.92 25.13
C PRO A 397 16.52 -13.78 24.40
N GLN A 398 16.92 -14.02 23.16
CA GLN A 398 17.58 -13.01 22.32
C GLN A 398 16.65 -11.83 22.01
N PHE A 399 15.35 -12.10 21.84
CA PHE A 399 14.35 -11.07 21.67
C PHE A 399 14.25 -10.18 22.92
N LEU A 400 14.12 -10.76 24.11
CA LEU A 400 14.04 -9.99 25.35
C LEU A 400 15.30 -9.15 25.61
N GLU A 401 16.48 -9.66 25.26
CA GLU A 401 17.74 -8.93 25.37
C GLU A 401 17.80 -7.72 24.42
N ARG A 402 17.38 -7.91 23.17
CA ARG A 402 17.44 -6.86 22.13
C ARG A 402 16.30 -5.84 22.19
N PHE A 403 15.19 -6.21 22.83
CA PHE A 403 14.01 -5.37 23.03
C PHE A 403 13.69 -5.28 24.54
N PRO A 404 14.53 -4.58 25.32
CA PRO A 404 14.44 -4.59 26.79
C PRO A 404 13.19 -3.88 27.34
N ASN A 405 12.55 -3.01 26.55
CA ASN A 405 11.36 -2.30 27.00
C ASN A 405 10.10 -3.16 26.80
N PRO A 406 9.33 -3.45 27.87
CA PRO A 406 8.15 -4.32 27.83
C PRO A 406 7.03 -3.80 26.92
N VAL A 407 6.97 -2.48 26.66
CA VAL A 407 5.99 -1.86 25.75
C VAL A 407 6.04 -2.50 24.36
N THR A 408 7.23 -2.85 23.87
CA THR A 408 7.37 -3.48 22.54
C THR A 408 6.64 -4.81 22.47
N LEU A 409 6.83 -5.67 23.48
CA LEU A 409 6.18 -6.97 23.52
C LEU A 409 4.67 -6.85 23.71
N SER A 410 4.23 -5.97 24.62
CA SER A 410 2.80 -5.74 24.88
C SER A 410 2.08 -5.18 23.65
N GLY A 411 2.70 -4.23 22.94
CA GLY A 411 2.17 -3.69 21.69
C GLY A 411 2.06 -4.76 20.60
N MET A 412 3.09 -5.59 20.42
CA MET A 412 3.06 -6.70 19.45
C MET A 412 1.93 -7.71 19.74
N MET A 413 1.71 -8.06 21.01
CA MET A 413 0.63 -8.96 21.42
C MET A 413 -0.75 -8.37 21.10
N GLU A 414 -0.95 -7.07 21.31
CA GLU A 414 -2.20 -6.38 21.02
C GLU A 414 -2.43 -6.27 19.50
N MET A 415 -1.40 -5.95 18.71
CA MET A 415 -1.48 -5.92 17.24
C MET A 415 -1.92 -7.26 16.64
N GLY A 416 -1.47 -8.37 17.22
CA GLY A 416 -1.87 -9.71 16.81
C GLY A 416 -3.35 -10.05 17.07
N SER A 417 -4.07 -9.22 17.83
CA SER A 417 -5.47 -9.44 18.21
C SER A 417 -6.50 -8.73 17.31
N ALA A 418 -6.05 -8.20 16.17
CA ALA A 418 -6.88 -7.49 15.18
C ALA A 418 -8.19 -8.23 14.83
N TYR A 419 -9.24 -7.45 14.56
CA TYR A 419 -10.61 -7.91 14.36
C TYR A 419 -11.38 -6.96 13.43
N LEU A 420 -12.01 -7.51 12.38
CA LEU A 420 -12.79 -6.74 11.42
C LEU A 420 -14.23 -7.28 11.36
N PRO A 421 -15.23 -6.56 11.88
CA PRO A 421 -16.62 -6.97 11.74
C PRO A 421 -17.13 -6.79 10.31
N ILE A 422 -18.00 -7.68 9.87
CA ILE A 422 -18.66 -7.66 8.58
C ILE A 422 -20.14 -7.99 8.73
N ASN A 423 -20.91 -7.76 7.68
CA ASN A 423 -22.30 -8.15 7.58
C ASN A 423 -22.62 -8.60 6.14
N GLN A 424 -23.91 -8.81 5.84
CA GLN A 424 -24.40 -9.18 4.49
C GLN A 424 -23.86 -8.32 3.34
N ASN A 425 -23.44 -7.08 3.62
CA ASN A 425 -22.90 -6.19 2.60
C ASN A 425 -21.55 -6.66 2.05
N TRP A 426 -20.80 -7.50 2.77
CA TRP A 426 -19.55 -8.07 2.27
C TRP A 426 -19.76 -8.95 1.03
N GLU A 427 -20.71 -9.89 1.10
CA GLU A 427 -21.03 -10.75 -0.05
C GLU A 427 -21.68 -9.95 -1.18
N ARG A 428 -22.58 -9.02 -0.85
CA ARG A 428 -23.17 -8.09 -1.82
C ARG A 428 -22.09 -7.31 -2.57
N TYR A 429 -21.10 -6.79 -1.86
CA TYR A 429 -19.98 -6.05 -2.43
C TYR A 429 -19.12 -6.90 -3.38
N LEU A 430 -18.79 -8.13 -2.99
CA LEU A 430 -18.03 -9.06 -3.84
C LEU A 430 -18.78 -9.33 -5.14
N ASN A 431 -20.07 -9.68 -5.04
CA ASN A 431 -20.92 -9.99 -6.18
C ASN A 431 -21.13 -8.78 -7.10
N GLN A 432 -21.36 -7.60 -6.53
CA GLN A 432 -21.53 -6.36 -7.30
C GLN A 432 -20.23 -5.93 -7.97
N SER A 433 -19.10 -6.03 -7.28
CA SER A 433 -17.78 -5.69 -7.84
C SER A 433 -17.39 -6.64 -8.98
N ASP A 434 -17.66 -7.95 -8.82
CA ASP A 434 -17.46 -8.94 -9.87
C ASP A 434 -18.37 -8.69 -11.07
N ALA A 435 -19.67 -8.44 -10.85
CA ALA A 435 -20.61 -8.15 -11.93
C ALA A 435 -20.23 -6.88 -12.71
N VAL A 436 -19.91 -5.78 -12.01
CA VAL A 436 -19.46 -4.54 -12.66
C VAL A 436 -18.14 -4.75 -13.39
N TYR A 437 -17.20 -5.49 -12.80
CA TYR A 437 -15.94 -5.81 -13.48
C TYR A 437 -16.19 -6.60 -14.77
N ASP A 438 -17.04 -7.62 -14.74
CA ASP A 438 -17.37 -8.44 -15.90
C ASP A 438 -18.10 -7.63 -16.97
N ASP A 439 -19.02 -6.74 -16.59
CA ASP A 439 -19.70 -5.82 -17.51
C ASP A 439 -18.71 -4.88 -18.20
N LEU A 440 -17.79 -4.26 -17.45
CA LEU A 440 -16.77 -3.38 -18.01
C LEU A 440 -15.77 -4.16 -18.89
N GLN A 441 -15.42 -5.40 -18.54
CA GLN A 441 -14.58 -6.26 -19.38
C GLN A 441 -15.31 -6.67 -20.66
N ASN A 442 -16.61 -6.94 -20.60
CA ASN A 442 -17.43 -7.26 -21.75
C ASN A 442 -17.58 -6.04 -22.68
N GLU A 443 -17.78 -4.84 -22.13
CA GLU A 443 -17.82 -3.60 -22.90
C GLU A 443 -16.47 -3.32 -23.57
N LEU A 444 -15.37 -3.42 -22.80
CA LEU A 444 -14.01 -3.31 -23.33
C LEU A 444 -13.77 -4.28 -24.49
N SER A 445 -14.18 -5.54 -24.32
CA SER A 445 -14.06 -6.57 -25.36
C SER A 445 -14.88 -6.24 -26.60
N ARG A 446 -16.11 -5.72 -26.44
CA ARG A 446 -16.96 -5.28 -27.56
C ARG A 446 -16.36 -4.09 -28.33
N LEU A 447 -15.81 -3.11 -27.61
CA LEU A 447 -15.15 -1.95 -28.24
C LEU A 447 -13.92 -2.38 -29.05
N LEU A 448 -13.11 -3.28 -28.49
CA LEU A 448 -11.95 -3.83 -29.17
C LEU A 448 -12.33 -4.70 -30.38
N GLN A 449 -13.38 -5.51 -30.26
CA GLN A 449 -13.93 -6.28 -31.38
C GLN A 449 -14.43 -5.38 -32.50
N LYS A 450 -15.16 -4.30 -32.16
CA LYS A 450 -15.62 -3.31 -33.12
C LYS A 450 -14.44 -2.69 -33.88
N LEU A 451 -13.38 -2.28 -33.19
CA LEU A 451 -12.18 -1.73 -33.81
C LEU A 451 -11.46 -2.76 -34.70
N ALA A 452 -11.39 -4.02 -34.29
CA ALA A 452 -10.82 -5.09 -35.10
C ALA A 452 -11.64 -5.37 -36.37
N ASN A 453 -12.97 -5.31 -36.27
CA ASN A 453 -13.88 -5.47 -37.42
C ASN A 453 -13.73 -4.30 -38.40
N GLU A 454 -13.76 -3.06 -37.91
CA GLU A 454 -13.53 -1.84 -38.71
C GLU A 454 -12.15 -1.86 -39.39
N ALA A 455 -11.11 -2.32 -38.68
CA ALA A 455 -9.80 -2.50 -39.26
C ALA A 455 -9.80 -3.56 -40.37
N CYS A 456 -10.51 -4.68 -40.18
CA CYS A 456 -10.60 -5.74 -41.19
C CYS A 456 -11.25 -5.27 -42.51
N GLU A 457 -12.14 -4.27 -42.46
CA GLU A 457 -12.74 -3.70 -43.67
C GLU A 457 -11.69 -3.07 -44.60
N LEU A 458 -10.56 -2.62 -44.07
CA LEU A 458 -9.45 -2.03 -44.85
C LEU A 458 -8.78 -3.01 -45.82
N LEU A 459 -9.10 -4.31 -45.74
CA LEU A 459 -8.69 -5.29 -46.74
C LEU A 459 -9.26 -4.95 -48.13
N HIS A 460 -10.47 -4.39 -48.19
CA HIS A 460 -11.07 -3.94 -49.44
C HIS A 460 -10.26 -2.78 -50.03
N ASP A 461 -10.00 -2.85 -51.33
CA ASP A 461 -9.20 -1.87 -52.07
C ASP A 461 -7.76 -1.67 -51.55
N LYS A 462 -7.26 -2.59 -50.71
CA LYS A 462 -5.93 -2.52 -50.06
C LYS A 462 -5.68 -1.22 -49.29
N ARG A 463 -6.72 -0.61 -48.74
CA ARG A 463 -6.65 0.65 -47.97
C ARG A 463 -5.73 0.58 -46.76
N TYR A 464 -5.44 -0.61 -46.25
CA TYR A 464 -4.48 -0.81 -45.16
C TYR A 464 -3.04 -0.39 -45.52
N GLU A 465 -2.66 -0.37 -46.81
CA GLU A 465 -1.33 0.08 -47.26
C GLU A 465 -1.11 1.59 -46.99
N GLU A 466 -2.19 2.36 -46.85
CA GLU A 466 -2.16 3.79 -46.53
C GLU A 466 -2.21 4.08 -45.01
N ASP A 467 -2.48 3.07 -44.17
CA ASP A 467 -2.64 3.23 -42.72
C ASP A 467 -1.28 3.12 -41.98
N LEU A 468 -0.95 4.13 -41.18
CA LEU A 468 0.34 4.24 -40.48
C LEU A 468 0.57 3.16 -39.40
N TRP A 469 -0.48 2.53 -38.87
CA TRP A 469 -0.39 1.55 -37.78
C TRP A 469 -0.58 0.11 -38.23
N LEU A 470 -1.32 -0.13 -39.32
CA LEU A 470 -1.78 -1.47 -39.71
C LEU A 470 -1.10 -2.02 -40.97
N TRP A 471 -0.25 -1.24 -41.65
CA TRP A 471 0.43 -1.62 -42.89
C TRP A 471 1.33 -2.86 -42.77
N ASP A 472 1.93 -3.10 -41.61
CA ASP A 472 2.92 -4.16 -41.35
C ASP A 472 2.30 -5.47 -40.81
N LEU A 473 0.96 -5.55 -40.73
CA LEU A 473 0.26 -6.76 -40.31
C LEU A 473 0.19 -7.81 -41.43
N ASP A 474 -0.01 -9.08 -41.08
CA ASP A 474 -0.17 -10.16 -42.07
C ASP A 474 -1.59 -10.16 -42.65
N TRP A 475 -1.75 -9.50 -43.80
CA TRP A 475 -3.01 -9.40 -44.55
C TRP A 475 -3.27 -10.60 -45.48
N SER A 476 -2.52 -11.70 -45.38
CA SER A 476 -2.70 -12.87 -46.26
C SER A 476 -4.05 -13.58 -46.04
N VAL A 477 -4.73 -13.90 -47.14
CA VAL A 477 -6.07 -14.52 -47.13
C VAL A 477 -5.98 -15.97 -47.60
N ASN A 478 -6.68 -16.86 -46.89
CA ASN A 478 -6.84 -18.25 -47.32
C ASN A 478 -7.85 -18.32 -48.46
N THR A 479 -7.48 -18.94 -49.58
CA THR A 479 -8.40 -19.20 -50.70
C THR A 479 -9.15 -20.53 -50.52
N TYR A 480 -10.36 -20.60 -51.09
CA TYR A 480 -11.12 -21.85 -51.17
C TYR A 480 -10.39 -22.86 -52.05
N LYS A 481 -10.19 -24.09 -51.55
CA LYS A 481 -9.77 -25.23 -52.36
C LYS A 481 -10.97 -26.16 -52.53
N LEU A 482 -11.66 -26.02 -53.65
CA LEU A 482 -12.75 -26.90 -54.07
C LEU A 482 -12.20 -28.28 -54.49
N ASN A 483 -13.06 -29.30 -54.50
CA ASN A 483 -12.71 -30.59 -55.07
C ASN A 483 -12.48 -30.43 -56.60
N LYS A 484 -11.45 -31.07 -57.15
CA LYS A 484 -11.17 -31.00 -58.59
C LYS A 484 -12.29 -31.74 -59.35
N PRO A 485 -12.91 -31.13 -60.38
CA PRO A 485 -13.95 -31.82 -61.14
C PRO A 485 -13.36 -33.02 -61.87
N LYS A 486 -13.96 -34.20 -61.72
CA LYS A 486 -13.67 -35.33 -62.62
C LYS A 486 -14.33 -35.03 -63.98
N LYS A 487 -13.53 -34.90 -65.05
CA LYS A 487 -14.05 -34.76 -66.42
C LYS A 487 -14.90 -35.99 -66.77
N LYS A 488 -16.22 -35.84 -66.89
CA LYS A 488 -17.08 -36.82 -67.58
C LYS A 488 -17.16 -36.48 -69.08
N PRO A 489 -17.14 -37.48 -69.98
CA PRO A 489 -17.38 -37.26 -71.41
C PRO A 489 -18.85 -36.91 -71.67
N LYS A 490 -19.09 -36.08 -72.69
CA LYS A 490 -20.42 -35.60 -73.13
C LYS A 490 -21.11 -36.62 -74.05
N ASP A 491 -22.39 -36.85 -73.80
CA ASP A 491 -23.53 -37.04 -74.73
C ASP A 491 -24.72 -37.55 -73.89
N THR A 492 -26.02 -37.26 -74.09
CA THR A 492 -26.84 -36.35 -74.89
C THR A 492 -28.24 -36.29 -74.20
N ASN A 493 -29.02 -35.21 -74.43
CA ASN A 493 -30.33 -34.86 -73.85
C ASN A 493 -31.34 -35.99 -73.54
N LYS A 494 -31.76 -36.11 -72.26
CA LYS A 494 -33.09 -36.58 -71.79
C LYS A 494 -33.46 -35.91 -70.44
N GLU A 495 -34.76 -35.72 -70.19
CA GLU A 495 -35.32 -35.11 -68.96
C GLU A 495 -35.05 -35.97 -67.71
N LYS A 496 -34.69 -35.32 -66.60
CA LYS A 496 -34.12 -35.97 -65.41
C LYS A 496 -35.17 -36.43 -64.38
N THR A 497 -35.04 -37.67 -63.93
CA THR A 497 -35.78 -38.34 -62.85
C THR A 497 -35.34 -37.87 -61.43
N PRO A 498 -36.11 -38.11 -60.36
CA PRO A 498 -35.74 -37.74 -58.98
C PRO A 498 -34.41 -38.35 -58.51
N ASP A 499 -34.06 -39.54 -58.99
CA ASP A 499 -32.78 -40.18 -58.71
C ASP A 499 -31.61 -39.46 -59.42
N GLU A 500 -31.84 -38.88 -60.60
CA GLU A 500 -30.88 -38.02 -61.30
C GLU A 500 -30.74 -36.64 -60.63
N ILE A 501 -31.77 -36.13 -59.94
CA ILE A 501 -31.68 -34.94 -59.09
C ILE A 501 -30.85 -35.24 -57.83
N LEU A 502 -31.04 -36.41 -57.22
CA LEU A 502 -30.19 -36.87 -56.12
C LEU A 502 -28.74 -37.07 -56.58
N GLU A 503 -28.52 -37.57 -57.80
CA GLU A 503 -27.20 -37.63 -58.44
C GLU A 503 -26.62 -36.24 -58.71
N ASP A 504 -27.41 -35.24 -59.11
CA ASP A 504 -26.99 -33.84 -59.29
C ASP A 504 -26.64 -33.18 -57.93
N ILE A 505 -27.39 -33.48 -56.86
CA ILE A 505 -27.08 -33.04 -55.49
C ILE A 505 -25.81 -33.75 -54.99
N LEU A 506 -25.63 -35.04 -55.26
CA LEU A 506 -24.40 -35.77 -54.98
C LEU A 506 -23.23 -35.30 -55.86
N ALA A 507 -23.47 -34.81 -57.07
CA ALA A 507 -22.48 -34.15 -57.92
C ALA A 507 -22.11 -32.75 -57.39
N SER A 508 -23.01 -32.09 -56.67
CA SER A 508 -22.72 -30.84 -55.95
C SER A 508 -21.78 -31.03 -54.75
N LYS A 509 -21.44 -32.27 -54.38
CA LYS A 509 -20.35 -32.63 -53.46
C LYS A 509 -18.99 -32.03 -53.87
N ASP A 510 -18.80 -31.75 -55.16
CA ASP A 510 -17.59 -31.09 -55.66
C ASP A 510 -17.53 -29.59 -55.31
N ARG A 511 -18.67 -28.98 -54.96
CA ARG A 511 -18.80 -27.59 -54.48
C ARG A 511 -18.60 -27.47 -52.96
N ILE A 512 -18.48 -28.59 -52.24
CA ILE A 512 -18.16 -28.62 -50.81
C ILE A 512 -16.64 -28.43 -50.65
N PRO A 513 -16.18 -27.51 -49.78
CA PRO A 513 -14.75 -27.32 -49.52
C PRO A 513 -14.08 -28.65 -49.09
N LYS A 514 -12.95 -29.00 -49.71
CA LYS A 514 -12.21 -30.25 -49.41
C LYS A 514 -11.77 -30.35 -47.95
N VAL A 515 -11.53 -29.21 -47.30
CA VAL A 515 -11.19 -29.06 -45.88
C VAL A 515 -11.87 -27.78 -45.39
N SER A 516 -12.64 -27.84 -44.30
CA SER A 516 -13.17 -26.66 -43.63
C SER A 516 -12.03 -25.88 -42.97
N ARG A 517 -11.51 -24.88 -43.66
CA ARG A 517 -10.47 -24.00 -43.13
C ARG A 517 -11.11 -22.90 -42.28
N HIS A 518 -10.49 -22.60 -41.14
CA HIS A 518 -10.95 -21.55 -40.22
C HIS A 518 -10.99 -20.18 -40.92
N MET A 519 -12.15 -19.51 -40.89
CA MET A 519 -12.36 -18.13 -41.34
C MET A 519 -11.75 -17.81 -42.73
N VAL A 520 -12.19 -18.53 -43.78
CA VAL A 520 -11.77 -18.30 -45.19
C VAL A 520 -12.20 -16.90 -45.64
N GLY A 521 -11.35 -16.19 -46.40
CA GLY A 521 -11.62 -14.82 -46.83
C GLY A 521 -11.12 -13.72 -45.88
N TYR A 522 -10.74 -14.06 -44.64
CA TYR A 522 -10.24 -13.10 -43.65
C TYR A 522 -8.70 -13.07 -43.57
N PRO A 523 -8.10 -11.91 -43.22
CA PRO A 523 -6.65 -11.74 -42.99
C PRO A 523 -6.10 -12.65 -41.90
N ALA A 524 -4.83 -13.08 -42.03
CA ALA A 524 -4.20 -13.96 -41.05
C ALA A 524 -4.23 -13.41 -39.62
N TRP A 525 -3.85 -12.14 -39.43
CA TRP A 525 -3.87 -11.49 -38.12
C TRP A 525 -5.27 -11.49 -37.48
N TYR A 526 -6.34 -11.35 -38.27
CA TYR A 526 -7.71 -11.31 -37.79
C TYR A 526 -8.21 -12.71 -37.42
N ARG A 527 -7.82 -13.73 -38.18
CA ARG A 527 -8.14 -15.14 -37.88
C ARG A 527 -7.53 -15.61 -36.57
N GLU A 528 -6.32 -15.14 -36.24
CA GLU A 528 -5.66 -15.45 -34.96
C GLU A 528 -6.41 -14.91 -33.75
N LEU A 529 -7.22 -13.87 -33.94
CA LEU A 529 -8.04 -13.25 -32.90
C LEU A 529 -9.41 -13.93 -32.75
N CYS A 530 -9.79 -14.80 -33.69
CA CYS A 530 -11.05 -15.53 -33.67
C CYS A 530 -10.83 -16.97 -33.19
N PRO A 531 -11.50 -17.45 -32.12
CA PRO A 531 -11.39 -18.83 -31.68
C PRO A 531 -11.98 -19.79 -32.72
N ARG A 532 -11.50 -21.04 -32.74
CA ARG A 532 -12.04 -22.07 -33.65
C ARG A 532 -13.38 -22.57 -33.13
N THR A 533 -14.28 -22.96 -34.03
CA THR A 533 -15.61 -23.49 -33.67
C THR A 533 -15.56 -24.79 -32.86
N SER A 534 -14.40 -25.46 -32.81
CA SER A 534 -14.14 -26.64 -31.98
C SER A 534 -13.69 -26.33 -30.55
N ASP A 535 -13.49 -25.06 -30.21
CA ASP A 535 -12.98 -24.62 -28.90
C ASP A 535 -14.14 -24.52 -27.88
N PRO A 536 -14.01 -25.09 -26.66
CA PRO A 536 -15.04 -25.00 -25.62
C PRO A 536 -15.47 -23.56 -25.28
N ASP A 537 -14.55 -22.60 -25.40
CA ASP A 537 -14.79 -21.18 -25.10
C ASP A 537 -15.11 -20.34 -26.36
N TRP A 538 -15.62 -20.97 -27.43
CA TRP A 538 -15.90 -20.29 -28.69
C TRP A 538 -16.92 -19.16 -28.53
N LYS A 539 -16.55 -17.97 -29.00
CA LYS A 539 -17.42 -16.79 -29.13
C LYS A 539 -17.33 -16.23 -30.55
N PRO A 540 -18.43 -15.72 -31.12
CA PRO A 540 -18.42 -15.14 -32.46
C PRO A 540 -17.52 -13.90 -32.54
N GLY A 541 -16.82 -13.73 -33.66
CA GLY A 541 -15.94 -12.58 -33.92
C GLY A 541 -14.56 -12.67 -33.26
N PRO A 542 -13.78 -11.56 -33.27
CA PRO A 542 -12.41 -11.52 -32.77
C PRO A 542 -12.38 -11.42 -31.24
N SER A 543 -12.87 -12.45 -30.56
CA SER A 543 -13.06 -12.49 -29.11
C SER A 543 -11.77 -12.67 -28.30
N LEU A 544 -10.66 -13.04 -28.93
CA LEU A 544 -9.34 -13.16 -28.29
C LEU A 544 -8.55 -11.84 -28.23
N VAL A 545 -9.14 -10.73 -28.70
CA VAL A 545 -8.54 -9.39 -28.59
C VAL A 545 -8.56 -8.94 -27.14
N SER A 546 -7.40 -8.50 -26.64
CA SER A 546 -7.25 -7.99 -25.28
C SER A 546 -6.21 -6.88 -25.23
N THR A 547 -6.22 -6.08 -24.16
CA THR A 547 -5.24 -5.00 -23.94
C THR A 547 -3.79 -5.49 -23.80
N SER A 548 -3.56 -6.80 -23.63
CA SER A 548 -2.22 -7.40 -23.58
C SER A 548 -1.69 -7.86 -24.95
N ARG A 549 -2.54 -7.92 -25.98
CA ARG A 549 -2.10 -8.31 -27.34
C ARG A 549 -1.34 -7.16 -28.00
N ARG A 550 -0.27 -7.47 -28.72
CA ARG A 550 0.58 -6.48 -29.42
C ARG A 550 -0.17 -5.68 -30.50
N ILE A 551 -1.24 -6.25 -31.06
CA ILE A 551 -2.05 -5.58 -32.07
C ILE A 551 -2.94 -4.47 -31.48
N THR A 552 -3.28 -4.55 -30.19
CA THR A 552 -4.24 -3.64 -29.57
C THR A 552 -3.80 -2.17 -29.58
N PRO A 553 -2.54 -1.81 -29.22
CA PRO A 553 -2.07 -0.43 -29.37
C PRO A 553 -2.12 0.10 -30.82
N LYS A 554 -1.98 -0.78 -31.83
CA LYS A 554 -2.10 -0.43 -33.26
C LYS A 554 -3.56 -0.20 -33.66
N LEU A 555 -4.48 -1.06 -33.24
CA LEU A 555 -5.93 -0.87 -33.44
C LEU A 555 -6.45 0.41 -32.80
N LEU A 556 -5.87 0.78 -31.66
CA LEU A 556 -6.17 2.04 -30.97
C LEU A 556 -5.48 3.26 -31.60
N ARG A 557 -4.65 3.11 -32.64
CA ARG A 557 -3.91 4.21 -33.29
C ARG A 557 -3.22 5.15 -32.30
N MET A 558 -2.45 4.56 -31.39
CA MET A 558 -1.78 5.28 -30.31
C MET A 558 -0.60 6.10 -30.82
N THR A 559 -0.41 7.28 -30.23
CA THR A 559 0.66 8.24 -30.52
C THR A 559 1.40 8.62 -29.24
N TYR A 560 2.71 8.82 -29.34
CA TYR A 560 3.56 9.31 -28.26
C TYR A 560 4.20 10.64 -28.69
N LYS A 561 3.97 11.72 -27.93
CA LYS A 561 4.38 13.10 -28.30
C LYS A 561 3.92 13.51 -29.71
N GLY A 562 2.76 12.99 -30.16
CA GLY A 562 2.22 13.24 -31.50
C GLY A 562 2.75 12.31 -32.62
N TYR A 563 3.72 11.44 -32.33
CA TYR A 563 4.29 10.49 -33.30
C TYR A 563 3.64 9.10 -33.17
N PRO A 564 3.45 8.34 -34.27
CA PRO A 564 2.78 7.04 -34.21
C PRO A 564 3.66 5.99 -33.51
N LEU A 565 3.01 5.17 -32.68
CA LEU A 565 3.67 4.03 -32.03
C LEU A 565 3.89 2.86 -32.98
N HIS A 566 5.07 2.24 -32.87
CA HIS A 566 5.46 1.06 -33.63
C HIS A 566 6.20 0.05 -32.73
N TYR A 567 6.09 -1.23 -33.07
CA TYR A 567 6.76 -2.32 -32.35
C TYR A 567 7.82 -2.94 -33.25
N ASP A 568 9.07 -2.95 -32.77
CA ASP A 568 10.21 -3.60 -33.42
C ASP A 568 10.64 -4.84 -32.61
N ASP A 569 11.07 -5.91 -33.30
CA ASP A 569 11.44 -7.17 -32.64
C ASP A 569 12.73 -7.06 -31.81
N LYS A 570 13.65 -6.15 -32.16
CA LYS A 570 14.93 -5.97 -31.47
C LYS A 570 14.82 -4.95 -30.34
N TYR A 571 14.16 -3.83 -30.59
CA TYR A 571 14.11 -2.69 -29.67
C TYR A 571 12.78 -2.55 -28.90
N GLY A 572 11.76 -3.36 -29.22
CA GLY A 572 10.46 -3.36 -28.55
C GLY A 572 9.57 -2.20 -29.00
N TRP A 573 8.70 -1.70 -28.10
CA TRP A 573 7.83 -0.55 -28.41
C TRP A 573 8.59 0.79 -28.45
N GLY A 574 8.31 1.57 -29.49
CA GLY A 574 8.83 2.92 -29.70
C GLY A 574 7.90 3.76 -30.58
N TYR A 575 8.37 4.93 -31.02
CA TYR A 575 7.64 5.83 -31.90
C TYR A 575 8.48 6.23 -33.11
N LEU A 576 7.81 6.54 -34.23
CA LEU A 576 8.43 6.88 -35.51
C LEU A 576 8.52 8.39 -35.68
N ILE A 577 9.74 8.91 -35.82
CA ILE A 577 10.02 10.33 -36.03
C ILE A 577 10.37 10.54 -37.52
N PRO A 578 9.62 11.35 -38.27
CA PRO A 578 9.95 11.64 -39.66
C PRO A 578 11.23 12.47 -39.78
N ASP A 579 12.02 12.22 -40.81
CA ASP A 579 13.24 13.00 -41.12
C ASP A 579 13.38 13.18 -42.64
N LYS A 580 13.40 14.45 -43.08
CA LYS A 580 13.45 14.84 -44.49
C LYS A 580 14.74 14.40 -45.18
N HIS A 581 15.88 14.45 -44.49
CA HIS A 581 17.17 14.06 -45.06
C HIS A 581 17.28 12.56 -45.21
N LYS A 582 16.78 11.82 -44.22
CA LYS A 582 16.69 10.36 -44.30
C LYS A 582 15.73 9.92 -45.40
N ALA A 583 14.60 10.60 -45.56
CA ALA A 583 13.63 10.30 -46.63
C ALA A 583 14.26 10.46 -48.03
N ALA A 584 15.07 11.50 -48.23
CA ALA A 584 15.81 11.70 -49.48
C ALA A 584 16.89 10.62 -49.70
N SER A 585 17.68 10.30 -48.68
CA SER A 585 18.75 9.28 -48.75
C SER A 585 18.20 7.88 -48.99
N ASP A 586 17.14 7.48 -48.27
CA ASP A 586 16.55 6.15 -48.40
C ASP A 586 15.86 5.96 -49.75
N ARG A 587 15.24 7.02 -50.31
CA ARG A 587 14.66 6.98 -51.66
C ARG A 587 15.72 6.74 -52.74
N GLN A 588 16.91 7.31 -52.59
CA GLN A 588 18.03 7.11 -53.52
C GLN A 588 18.56 5.66 -53.44
N LYS A 589 18.66 5.10 -52.22
CA LYS A 589 19.01 3.68 -52.01
C LYS A 589 17.94 2.72 -52.56
N LEU A 590 16.66 3.06 -52.38
CA LEU A 590 15.52 2.29 -52.90
C LEU A 590 15.43 2.33 -54.43
N ALA A 591 15.83 3.44 -55.07
CA ALA A 591 15.89 3.54 -56.53
C ALA A 591 17.03 2.70 -57.14
N MET A 592 18.08 2.41 -56.35
CA MET A 592 19.23 1.59 -56.77
C MET A 592 19.09 0.10 -56.45
N ALA A 593 18.14 -0.29 -55.60
CA ALA A 593 17.89 -1.68 -55.20
C ALA A 593 16.63 -2.20 -55.90
N GLU A 594 16.77 -3.09 -56.89
CA GLU A 594 15.63 -3.71 -57.60
C GLU A 594 14.81 -4.71 -56.75
N GLU A 595 15.09 -4.86 -55.45
CA GLU A 595 14.34 -5.75 -54.55
C GLU A 595 13.59 -4.98 -53.43
N GLY A 596 12.26 -5.10 -53.45
CA GLY A 596 11.40 -4.93 -52.27
C GLY A 596 11.18 -3.50 -51.79
N MET A 597 10.35 -2.73 -52.52
CA MET A 597 9.84 -1.44 -52.05
C MET A 597 9.18 -1.59 -50.66
N SER A 598 9.71 -0.91 -49.65
CA SER A 598 9.07 -0.85 -48.32
C SER A 598 7.73 -0.14 -48.44
N LYS A 599 6.64 -0.83 -48.05
CA LYS A 599 5.24 -0.41 -48.23
C LYS A 599 4.77 0.68 -47.25
N PHE A 600 5.69 1.41 -46.61
CA PHE A 600 5.33 2.36 -45.55
C PHE A 600 4.76 3.67 -46.12
N PRO A 601 3.56 4.13 -45.68
CA PRO A 601 2.91 5.33 -46.21
C PRO A 601 3.53 6.63 -45.64
N ILE A 602 4.74 6.96 -46.10
CA ILE A 602 5.53 8.09 -45.58
C ILE A 602 4.83 9.45 -45.77
N ALA A 603 4.10 9.65 -46.87
CA ALA A 603 3.38 10.89 -47.15
C ALA A 603 2.30 11.18 -46.09
N ASN A 604 1.63 10.13 -45.60
CA ASN A 604 0.61 10.25 -44.57
C ASN A 604 1.22 10.58 -43.20
N LEU A 605 2.46 10.14 -42.92
CA LEU A 605 3.19 10.47 -41.70
C LEU A 605 3.52 11.97 -41.62
N PHE A 606 4.07 12.53 -42.70
CA PHE A 606 4.39 13.97 -42.77
C PHE A 606 3.14 14.84 -42.66
N LYS A 607 2.03 14.43 -43.30
CA LYS A 607 0.73 15.08 -43.17
C LYS A 607 0.22 15.07 -41.72
N MET A 608 0.39 13.96 -41.01
CA MET A 608 0.00 13.84 -39.59
C MET A 608 0.84 14.74 -38.66
N CYS A 609 2.12 14.94 -38.98
CA CYS A 609 3.04 15.75 -38.17
C CYS A 609 2.94 17.27 -38.46
N ASN A 610 1.96 17.72 -39.25
CA ASN A 610 1.80 19.12 -39.69
C ASN A 610 3.03 19.72 -40.40
N GLU A 611 3.81 18.89 -41.10
CA GLU A 611 4.91 19.37 -41.95
C GLU A 611 4.44 19.42 -43.41
N SER A 612 4.61 20.58 -44.07
CA SER A 612 4.31 20.70 -45.50
C SER A 612 5.30 19.89 -46.33
N VAL A 613 4.80 18.90 -47.05
CA VAL A 613 5.53 18.27 -48.15
C VAL A 613 5.38 19.19 -49.36
N SER A 614 6.45 19.88 -49.76
CA SER A 614 6.48 20.51 -51.08
C SER A 614 6.47 19.39 -52.13
N GLU A 615 5.60 19.47 -53.15
CA GLU A 615 5.61 18.55 -54.30
C GLU A 615 7.01 18.43 -54.96
N GLY A 616 7.91 19.40 -54.72
CA GLY A 616 9.33 19.33 -55.10
C GLY A 616 10.19 18.28 -54.38
N LEU A 617 9.75 17.69 -53.26
CA LEU A 617 10.41 16.52 -52.62
C LEU A 617 10.01 15.18 -53.27
N LEU A 618 9.02 15.19 -54.18
CA LEU A 618 8.55 14.03 -54.94
C LEU A 618 9.24 13.89 -56.31
N VAL A 619 10.05 14.87 -56.73
CA VAL A 619 10.89 14.79 -57.93
C VAL A 619 12.31 14.30 -57.55
N PRO A 620 12.99 13.46 -58.36
CA PRO A 620 14.38 13.12 -58.10
C PRO A 620 15.21 14.40 -58.07
N MET A 621 15.88 14.68 -56.96
CA MET A 621 16.83 15.78 -56.91
C MET A 621 17.98 15.44 -57.87
N SER A 622 18.46 16.41 -58.64
CA SER A 622 19.63 16.18 -59.50
C SER A 622 20.86 15.91 -58.62
N ASP A 623 21.80 15.06 -59.09
CA ASP A 623 23.03 14.74 -58.34
C ASP A 623 23.78 16.00 -57.87
N LYS A 624 23.65 17.10 -58.62
CA LYS A 624 24.23 18.42 -58.30
C LYS A 624 23.53 19.17 -57.16
N GLU A 625 22.22 19.04 -57.00
CA GLU A 625 21.49 19.67 -55.89
C GLU A 625 21.72 18.90 -54.58
N LEU A 626 21.86 17.58 -54.67
CA LEU A 626 22.22 16.74 -53.53
C LEU A 626 23.65 17.03 -53.05
N GLU A 627 24.62 17.20 -53.95
CA GLU A 627 25.99 17.63 -53.62
C GLU A 627 26.03 19.03 -52.99
N SER A 628 25.20 19.97 -53.45
CA SER A 628 25.10 21.32 -52.88
C SER A 628 24.56 21.29 -51.43
N MET A 629 23.54 20.47 -51.16
CA MET A 629 22.98 20.32 -49.81
C MET A 629 23.87 19.50 -48.87
N LEU A 630 24.57 18.47 -49.37
CA LEU A 630 25.60 17.74 -48.63
C LEU A 630 26.82 18.61 -48.32
N ASN A 631 27.18 19.54 -49.20
CA ASN A 631 28.25 20.50 -48.94
C ASN A 631 27.83 21.58 -47.93
N THR A 632 26.55 21.95 -47.86
CA THR A 632 26.05 22.86 -46.80
C THR A 632 26.03 22.18 -45.42
N ALA A 633 25.90 20.85 -45.38
CA ALA A 633 26.00 20.05 -44.15
C ALA A 633 27.45 19.65 -43.77
N LYS A 634 28.44 19.93 -44.63
CA LYS A 634 29.87 19.66 -44.38
C LYS A 634 30.60 20.78 -43.63
N ASP A 635 30.01 21.97 -43.50
CA ASP A 635 30.63 23.07 -42.75
C ASP A 635 30.54 22.91 -41.22
N ASP A 636 29.86 21.88 -40.70
CA ASP A 636 29.86 21.52 -39.28
C ASP A 636 30.27 20.06 -39.04
N MET A 637 31.47 19.66 -39.49
CA MET A 637 32.40 18.72 -38.79
C MET A 637 33.49 18.21 -39.74
N GLU A 638 34.71 18.73 -39.60
CA GLU A 638 35.93 17.97 -39.88
C GLU A 638 36.77 17.82 -38.61
N TRP A 639 36.69 16.63 -38.01
CA TRP A 639 37.52 16.19 -36.89
C TRP A 639 38.88 15.63 -37.37
N THR A 640 39.11 15.59 -38.68
CA THR A 640 40.24 14.89 -39.33
C THR A 640 41.43 15.80 -39.64
N GLU A 641 41.25 17.11 -39.84
CA GLU A 641 42.37 18.04 -40.07
C GLU A 641 43.05 18.51 -38.76
N ARG A 642 42.30 18.64 -37.66
CA ARG A 642 42.91 18.92 -36.33
C ARG A 642 43.76 17.76 -35.81
N ALA A 643 43.46 16.53 -36.20
CA ALA A 643 44.20 15.34 -35.78
C ALA A 643 45.59 15.24 -36.44
N LYS A 644 45.75 15.76 -37.67
CA LYS A 644 47.06 15.78 -38.36
C LYS A 644 48.01 16.85 -37.79
N HIS A 645 47.50 18.03 -37.44
CA HIS A 645 48.32 19.10 -36.85
C HIS A 645 48.73 18.84 -35.38
N LEU A 646 48.08 17.90 -34.68
CA LEU A 646 48.45 17.50 -33.32
C LEU A 646 49.53 16.41 -33.27
N ASP A 647 49.67 15.61 -34.32
CA ASP A 647 50.71 14.58 -34.42
C ASP A 647 52.07 15.17 -34.89
N GLU A 648 52.03 16.25 -35.68
CA GLU A 648 53.22 17.00 -36.12
C GLU A 648 53.85 17.88 -35.03
N ALA A 649 53.14 18.17 -33.92
CA ALA A 649 53.60 19.11 -32.89
C ALA A 649 54.32 18.47 -31.69
N GLY A 650 54.45 17.15 -31.61
CA GLY A 650 55.46 16.49 -30.76
C GLY A 650 55.49 16.82 -29.25
N ILE A 651 54.37 17.14 -28.59
CA ILE A 651 54.35 17.40 -27.12
C ILE A 651 53.71 16.22 -26.38
N LYS A 652 54.57 15.31 -25.90
CA LYS A 652 54.21 14.31 -24.87
C LYS A 652 54.21 14.97 -23.48
N LYS A 653 53.17 14.61 -22.71
CA LYS A 653 53.01 14.68 -21.24
C LYS A 653 52.43 15.98 -20.64
N GLN A 654 51.50 15.72 -19.71
CA GLN A 654 50.95 16.57 -18.65
C GLN A 654 49.85 17.58 -19.03
N ALA A 655 48.58 17.16 -18.88
CA ALA A 655 47.56 17.99 -18.22
C ALA A 655 46.30 17.18 -17.88
N LYS A 656 45.92 17.23 -16.61
CA LYS A 656 44.61 16.85 -16.06
C LYS A 656 43.58 17.96 -16.36
N LYS A 657 42.32 17.56 -16.53
CA LYS A 657 41.05 18.30 -16.26
C LYS A 657 40.68 19.54 -17.10
N LYS A 658 39.58 19.41 -17.84
CA LYS A 658 38.40 20.32 -17.95
C LYS A 658 37.37 19.58 -18.84
N ASP A 659 36.39 18.88 -18.27
CA ASP A 659 35.04 19.35 -17.90
C ASP A 659 34.28 20.13 -18.99
N ASP A 660 33.09 19.58 -19.27
CA ASP A 660 31.83 20.17 -19.74
C ASP A 660 31.71 20.74 -21.16
N ILE A 661 31.24 19.91 -22.11
CA ILE A 661 29.93 20.04 -22.80
C ILE A 661 29.51 18.64 -23.29
N LEU A 662 28.66 17.94 -22.55
CA LEU A 662 28.01 16.70 -23.00
C LEU A 662 26.56 17.04 -23.35
N GLU A 663 26.32 17.46 -24.60
CA GLU A 663 24.99 17.40 -25.18
C GLU A 663 24.53 15.94 -25.21
N VAL A 664 23.57 15.60 -24.35
CA VAL A 664 22.95 14.28 -24.32
C VAL A 664 22.03 14.15 -25.55
N LYS A 665 22.59 13.76 -26.70
CA LYS A 665 21.79 13.40 -27.89
C LYS A 665 20.95 12.15 -27.57
N GLU A 666 19.64 12.26 -27.72
CA GLU A 666 18.72 11.11 -27.68
C GLU A 666 19.11 10.12 -28.80
N THR A 667 19.38 8.85 -28.46
CA THR A 667 19.82 7.84 -29.42
C THR A 667 18.66 7.39 -30.30
N LYS A 668 18.63 7.91 -31.53
CA LYS A 668 17.76 7.50 -32.65
C LYS A 668 18.26 6.18 -33.25
N TYR A 669 17.37 5.23 -33.51
CA TYR A 669 17.70 3.93 -34.13
C TYR A 669 17.20 3.86 -35.57
N ASP A 670 18.00 3.25 -36.45
CA ASP A 670 17.53 2.86 -37.78
C ASP A 670 16.95 1.44 -37.74
N ILE A 671 15.69 1.30 -38.16
CA ILE A 671 14.96 0.04 -38.23
C ILE A 671 14.57 -0.34 -39.66
N GLY A 672 15.12 0.34 -40.67
CA GLY A 672 14.85 0.04 -42.08
C GLY A 672 13.48 0.53 -42.59
N ILE A 673 12.79 1.38 -41.83
CA ILE A 673 11.60 2.10 -42.32
C ILE A 673 12.07 3.39 -43.03
N PRO A 674 11.74 3.58 -44.32
CA PRO A 674 12.23 4.71 -45.09
C PRO A 674 11.83 6.06 -44.47
N GLY A 675 12.80 6.97 -44.38
CA GLY A 675 12.58 8.36 -43.95
C GLY A 675 12.07 8.56 -42.53
N CYS A 676 12.21 7.54 -41.68
CA CYS A 676 11.83 7.59 -40.27
C CYS A 676 12.97 7.12 -39.37
N TRP A 677 13.12 7.77 -38.21
CA TRP A 677 13.92 7.27 -37.10
C TRP A 677 13.03 6.61 -36.06
N PHE A 678 13.51 5.53 -35.45
CA PHE A 678 12.82 4.86 -34.37
C PHE A 678 13.40 5.28 -33.02
N GLN A 679 12.54 5.66 -32.08
CA GLN A 679 12.92 5.98 -30.72
C GLN A 679 12.18 5.08 -29.74
N LYS A 680 12.93 4.38 -28.88
CA LYS A 680 12.36 3.50 -27.85
C LYS A 680 11.52 4.30 -26.85
N LEU A 681 10.42 3.70 -26.39
CA LEU A 681 9.67 4.24 -25.26
C LEU A 681 10.51 4.18 -23.96
N PRO A 682 10.40 5.18 -23.08
CA PRO A 682 11.08 5.16 -21.79
C PRO A 682 10.54 4.03 -20.92
N HIS A 683 11.45 3.27 -20.29
CA HIS A 683 11.13 2.20 -19.35
C HIS A 683 11.50 2.60 -17.92
N LYS A 684 10.67 2.23 -16.94
CA LYS A 684 10.89 2.54 -15.51
C LYS A 684 12.22 2.02 -14.95
N ASP A 685 12.65 0.85 -15.41
CA ASP A 685 13.91 0.20 -15.02
C ASP A 685 15.15 0.75 -15.76
N GLY A 686 14.98 1.80 -16.57
CA GLY A 686 16.05 2.52 -17.26
C GLY A 686 16.12 2.29 -18.78
N LYS A 687 17.02 3.03 -19.44
CA LYS A 687 17.13 3.14 -20.92
C LYS A 687 17.42 1.82 -21.66
N GLY A 688 17.98 0.82 -20.98
CA GLY A 688 18.34 -0.47 -21.57
C GLY A 688 17.17 -1.45 -21.72
N SER A 689 16.09 -1.29 -20.97
CA SER A 689 14.96 -2.23 -20.96
C SER A 689 13.95 -1.93 -22.08
N ASN A 690 13.32 -2.97 -22.63
CA ASN A 690 12.30 -2.83 -23.66
C ASN A 690 10.91 -2.74 -23.02
N VAL A 691 10.06 -1.86 -23.54
CA VAL A 691 8.65 -1.81 -23.15
C VAL A 691 7.91 -2.96 -23.81
N GLY A 692 7.23 -3.79 -23.02
CA GLY A 692 6.44 -4.91 -23.51
C GLY A 692 5.00 -4.56 -23.89
N ASN A 693 4.32 -3.77 -23.05
CA ASN A 693 2.94 -3.32 -23.29
C ASN A 693 2.80 -1.81 -22.98
N PRO A 694 2.52 -0.95 -23.99
CA PRO A 694 2.34 0.48 -23.80
C PRO A 694 1.00 0.85 -23.15
N LEU A 695 0.10 -0.12 -22.95
CA LEU A 695 -1.16 0.03 -22.20
C LEU A 695 -1.06 -0.53 -20.78
N SER A 696 0.15 -0.81 -20.30
CA SER A 696 0.38 -1.27 -18.94
C SER A 696 0.19 -0.15 -17.91
N LYS A 697 0.04 -0.52 -16.64
CA LYS A 697 -0.19 0.40 -15.51
C LYS A 697 0.82 1.56 -15.46
N ASP A 698 2.07 1.31 -15.84
CA ASP A 698 3.16 2.29 -15.76
C ASP A 698 2.98 3.46 -16.75
N PHE A 699 2.21 3.28 -17.84
CA PHE A 699 1.97 4.30 -18.87
C PHE A 699 0.65 5.06 -18.67
N LEU A 700 -0.18 4.69 -17.68
CA LEU A 700 -1.43 5.41 -17.39
C LEU A 700 -1.23 6.91 -17.09
N PRO A 701 -0.19 7.35 -16.34
CA PRO A 701 0.05 8.78 -16.12
C PRO A 701 0.42 9.54 -17.41
N LEU A 702 1.08 8.86 -18.36
CA LEU A 702 1.42 9.44 -19.66
C LEU A 702 0.18 9.66 -20.54
N ILE A 703 -0.86 8.86 -20.33
CA ILE A 703 -2.15 9.04 -20.97
C ILE A 703 -2.88 10.25 -20.39
N GLU A 704 -2.89 10.40 -19.07
CA GLU A 704 -3.54 11.53 -18.37
C GLU A 704 -2.91 12.88 -18.73
N THR A 705 -1.58 12.93 -18.82
CA THR A 705 -0.83 14.12 -19.24
C THR A 705 -0.94 14.42 -20.73
N GLY A 706 -1.59 13.54 -21.51
CA GLY A 706 -1.77 13.69 -22.96
C GLY A 706 -0.51 13.41 -23.79
N VAL A 707 0.57 12.92 -23.17
CA VAL A 707 1.81 12.53 -23.87
C VAL A 707 1.59 11.28 -24.71
N LEU A 708 0.83 10.31 -24.18
CA LEU A 708 0.42 9.09 -24.86
C LEU A 708 -1.07 9.18 -25.19
N LYS A 709 -1.42 9.48 -26.44
CA LYS A 709 -2.79 9.77 -26.86
C LYS A 709 -3.22 8.90 -28.03
N SER A 710 -4.50 8.56 -28.13
CA SER A 710 -5.07 7.96 -29.34
C SER A 710 -5.73 9.01 -30.23
N LEU A 711 -5.74 8.76 -31.54
CA LEU A 711 -6.53 9.54 -32.50
C LEU A 711 -8.02 9.17 -32.52
N LEU A 712 -8.43 8.10 -31.82
CA LEU A 712 -9.79 7.57 -31.80
C LEU A 712 -10.48 7.88 -30.46
N ILE A 713 -11.70 8.41 -30.52
CA ILE A 713 -12.54 8.63 -29.33
C ILE A 713 -12.83 7.29 -28.61
N THR A 714 -13.01 6.22 -29.38
CA THR A 714 -13.22 4.86 -28.85
C THR A 714 -12.05 4.40 -27.96
N ALA A 715 -10.83 4.83 -28.26
CA ALA A 715 -9.67 4.43 -27.50
C ALA A 715 -9.59 5.11 -26.13
N GLU A 716 -10.07 6.36 -26.00
CA GLU A 716 -10.16 7.03 -24.70
C GLU A 716 -11.09 6.24 -23.75
N ASN A 717 -12.22 5.74 -24.27
CA ASN A 717 -13.11 4.86 -23.51
C ASN A 717 -12.43 3.53 -23.12
N VAL A 718 -11.72 2.89 -24.05
CA VAL A 718 -10.95 1.65 -23.78
C VAL A 718 -9.91 1.86 -22.67
N LEU A 719 -9.20 2.99 -22.69
CA LEU A 719 -8.20 3.33 -21.68
C LEU A 719 -8.85 3.60 -20.31
N LYS A 720 -9.97 4.33 -20.28
CA LYS A 720 -10.74 4.60 -19.07
C LYS A 720 -11.26 3.29 -18.44
N LEU A 721 -11.85 2.40 -19.24
CA LEU A 721 -12.33 1.09 -18.79
C LEU A 721 -11.19 0.22 -18.26
N THR A 722 -10.05 0.21 -18.96
CA THR A 722 -8.86 -0.54 -18.52
C THR A 722 -8.36 -0.04 -17.16
N LYS A 723 -8.35 1.28 -16.95
CA LYS A 723 -8.00 1.90 -15.68
C LYS A 723 -8.95 1.46 -14.56
N MET A 724 -10.26 1.48 -14.82
CA MET A 724 -11.30 1.07 -13.87
C MET A 724 -11.17 -0.39 -13.43
N CYS A 725 -10.86 -1.29 -14.36
CA CYS A 725 -10.73 -2.72 -14.09
C CYS A 725 -9.37 -3.11 -13.46
N SER A 726 -8.33 -2.29 -13.60
CA SER A 726 -6.96 -2.65 -13.20
C SER A 726 -6.82 -2.96 -11.71
N TYR A 727 -7.51 -2.21 -10.84
CA TYR A 727 -7.44 -2.43 -9.41
C TYR A 727 -8.10 -3.77 -9.02
N TRP A 728 -9.35 -3.99 -9.44
CA TRP A 728 -10.08 -5.23 -9.10
C TRP A 728 -9.35 -6.46 -9.62
N LYS A 729 -8.88 -6.45 -10.88
CA LYS A 729 -8.14 -7.57 -11.48
C LYS A 729 -6.93 -8.02 -10.64
N ASN A 730 -6.22 -7.10 -10.00
CA ASN A 730 -5.02 -7.41 -9.22
C ASN A 730 -5.30 -7.80 -7.77
N ASN A 731 -6.45 -7.38 -7.23
CA ASN A 731 -6.77 -7.56 -5.81
C ASN A 731 -7.89 -8.57 -5.56
N ARG A 732 -8.75 -8.86 -6.54
CA ARG A 732 -9.93 -9.75 -6.44
C ARG A 732 -9.61 -11.04 -5.69
N ASP A 733 -8.62 -11.81 -6.13
CA ASP A 733 -8.29 -13.10 -5.51
C ASP A 733 -7.88 -12.96 -4.03
N ARG A 734 -7.24 -11.85 -3.66
CA ARG A 734 -6.82 -11.58 -2.27
C ARG A 734 -7.99 -11.16 -1.38
N ILE A 735 -8.95 -10.43 -1.96
CA ILE A 735 -10.15 -9.94 -1.28
C ILE A 735 -11.16 -11.09 -1.12
N SER A 736 -11.47 -11.80 -2.21
CA SER A 736 -12.39 -12.95 -2.21
C SER A 736 -11.83 -14.14 -1.43
N GLY A 737 -10.50 -14.24 -1.29
CA GLY A 737 -9.84 -15.25 -0.46
C GLY A 737 -9.78 -14.92 1.04
N GLN A 738 -10.39 -13.82 1.50
CA GLN A 738 -10.51 -13.55 2.94
C GLN A 738 -11.53 -14.52 3.57
N MET A 739 -11.20 -15.03 4.75
CA MET A 739 -12.09 -15.93 5.49
C MET A 739 -13.13 -15.12 6.28
N ALA A 740 -14.30 -14.95 5.66
CA ALA A 740 -15.48 -14.33 6.25
C ALA A 740 -16.33 -15.39 6.96
N LEU A 741 -16.57 -15.21 8.26
CA LEU A 741 -17.43 -16.07 9.07
C LEU A 741 -18.71 -15.36 9.45
N THR A 742 -19.81 -16.11 9.43
CA THR A 742 -21.11 -15.70 9.99
C THR A 742 -21.21 -16.10 11.45
N LEU A 743 -21.79 -15.22 12.26
CA LEU A 743 -22.12 -15.41 13.66
C LEU A 743 -23.64 -15.60 13.79
N GLU A 744 -24.06 -16.57 14.59
CA GLU A 744 -25.48 -16.81 14.88
C GLU A 744 -25.95 -15.88 16.01
N GLU A 745 -27.26 -15.79 16.25
CA GLU A 745 -27.84 -14.96 17.33
C GLU A 745 -27.22 -15.28 18.70
N GLU A 746 -26.97 -16.57 18.98
CA GLU A 746 -26.38 -17.05 20.23
C GLU A 746 -24.92 -16.58 20.44
N ASP A 747 -24.19 -16.32 19.35
CA ASP A 747 -22.79 -15.87 19.37
C ASP A 747 -22.65 -14.36 19.59
N LEU A 748 -23.74 -13.59 19.43
CA LEU A 748 -23.73 -12.15 19.53
C LEU A 748 -23.93 -11.68 20.98
N PRO A 749 -23.22 -10.63 21.42
CA PRO A 749 -23.43 -10.07 22.74
C PRO A 749 -24.80 -9.39 22.82
N SER A 750 -25.37 -9.33 24.02
CA SER A 750 -26.66 -8.67 24.28
C SER A 750 -26.69 -7.20 23.84
N THR A 751 -25.54 -6.53 23.82
CA THR A 751 -25.38 -5.15 23.32
C THR A 751 -25.80 -5.02 21.84
N VAL A 752 -25.60 -6.07 21.03
CA VAL A 752 -26.00 -6.09 19.62
C VAL A 752 -27.45 -6.53 19.50
N THR A 753 -27.84 -7.64 20.13
CA THR A 753 -29.20 -8.21 19.97
C THR A 753 -30.31 -7.36 20.57
N SER A 754 -29.98 -6.49 21.53
CA SER A 754 -30.94 -5.55 22.13
C SER A 754 -31.02 -4.20 21.39
N ASP A 755 -30.19 -3.98 20.37
CA ASP A 755 -30.14 -2.73 19.63
C ASP A 755 -31.32 -2.62 18.64
N PRO A 756 -31.96 -1.45 18.47
CA PRO A 756 -33.08 -1.28 17.54
C PRO A 756 -32.75 -1.60 16.07
N ASP A 757 -31.49 -1.44 15.66
CA ASP A 757 -31.04 -1.69 14.29
C ASP A 757 -30.64 -3.17 14.05
N TYR A 758 -30.84 -4.04 15.06
CA TYR A 758 -30.63 -5.47 14.91
C TYR A 758 -31.78 -6.14 14.15
N HIS A 759 -31.43 -6.96 13.16
CA HIS A 759 -32.37 -7.73 12.36
C HIS A 759 -32.04 -9.22 12.47
N ASN A 760 -33.01 -10.03 12.90
CA ASN A 760 -32.80 -11.48 13.05
C ASN A 760 -32.46 -12.17 11.71
N ASP A 761 -33.04 -11.70 10.61
CA ASP A 761 -32.73 -12.19 9.26
C ASP A 761 -31.40 -11.64 8.69
N GLY A 762 -30.72 -10.75 9.42
CA GLY A 762 -29.48 -10.11 9.00
C GLY A 762 -28.27 -11.02 9.19
N MET A 763 -27.36 -11.05 8.21
CA MET A 763 -26.07 -11.70 8.38
C MET A 763 -25.10 -10.78 9.13
N TYR A 764 -24.61 -11.25 10.27
CA TYR A 764 -23.53 -10.63 11.05
C TYR A 764 -22.32 -11.55 11.05
N GLY A 765 -21.12 -10.98 11.00
CA GLY A 765 -19.93 -11.78 10.84
C GLY A 765 -18.65 -11.06 11.22
N ALA A 766 -17.53 -11.76 11.07
CA ALA A 766 -16.22 -11.16 11.23
C ALA A 766 -15.16 -11.81 10.33
N ILE A 767 -14.12 -11.04 10.06
CA ILE A 767 -12.86 -11.46 9.46
C ILE A 767 -11.77 -11.26 10.51
N VAL A 768 -10.93 -12.28 10.68
CA VAL A 768 -9.73 -12.21 11.53
C VAL A 768 -8.52 -12.03 10.61
N PRO A 769 -7.92 -10.82 10.55
CA PRO A 769 -6.78 -10.57 9.67
C PRO A 769 -5.55 -11.39 10.09
N ARG A 770 -4.87 -11.98 9.11
CA ARG A 770 -3.64 -12.78 9.31
C ARG A 770 -2.41 -11.90 9.45
N VAL A 771 -2.44 -10.99 10.42
CA VAL A 771 -1.37 -10.01 10.65
C VAL A 771 -0.13 -10.69 11.21
N VAL A 772 1.02 -10.39 10.62
CA VAL A 772 2.36 -10.70 11.17
C VAL A 772 2.85 -9.44 11.88
N PRO A 773 2.83 -9.35 13.24
CA PRO A 773 3.09 -8.10 13.96
C PRO A 773 4.43 -7.45 13.64
N ALA A 774 5.50 -8.24 13.44
CA ALA A 774 6.81 -7.76 13.01
C ALA A 774 7.23 -8.43 11.69
N GLY A 775 6.56 -8.09 10.59
CA GLY A 775 6.79 -8.67 9.27
C GLY A 775 7.91 -8.00 8.46
N THR A 776 8.42 -6.85 8.89
CA THR A 776 9.54 -6.13 8.26
C THR A 776 10.71 -5.92 9.25
N ILE A 777 11.89 -5.58 8.73
CA ILE A 777 13.06 -5.19 9.56
C ILE A 777 12.77 -3.97 10.45
N THR A 778 11.80 -3.13 10.06
CA THR A 778 11.38 -1.96 10.83
C THR A 778 10.37 -2.30 11.92
N ARG A 779 10.01 -3.59 12.04
CA ARG A 779 8.99 -4.15 12.93
C ARG A 779 7.55 -3.75 12.57
N ARG A 780 7.31 -3.29 11.33
CA ARG A 780 5.94 -3.01 10.88
C ARG A 780 5.18 -4.30 10.69
N ALA A 781 3.88 -4.24 10.98
CA ALA A 781 2.95 -5.31 10.66
C ALA A 781 2.87 -5.52 9.14
N VAL A 782 2.72 -6.77 8.73
CA VAL A 782 2.50 -7.14 7.33
C VAL A 782 1.25 -8.02 7.22
N GLU A 783 0.39 -7.68 6.27
CA GLU A 783 -0.74 -8.49 5.81
C GLU A 783 -0.97 -8.12 4.33
N LYS A 784 -1.40 -9.08 3.49
CA LYS A 784 -1.38 -8.95 2.02
C LYS A 784 -2.56 -8.15 1.44
N THR A 785 -3.62 -7.95 2.20
CA THR A 785 -4.89 -7.36 1.75
C THR A 785 -5.15 -6.04 2.48
N TRP A 786 -5.27 -6.07 3.80
CA TRP A 786 -5.70 -4.97 4.66
C TRP A 786 -4.62 -3.90 4.84
N MET A 787 -3.35 -4.29 5.03
CA MET A 787 -2.23 -3.33 5.17
C MET A 787 -1.85 -2.66 3.85
N THR A 788 -2.41 -3.14 2.73
CA THR A 788 -2.26 -2.55 1.39
C THR A 788 -3.57 -2.00 0.85
N ALA A 789 -4.62 -1.97 1.67
CA ALA A 789 -5.95 -1.55 1.25
C ALA A 789 -5.93 -0.09 0.79
N SER A 790 -6.37 0.15 -0.44
CA SER A 790 -6.51 1.51 -0.95
C SER A 790 -7.76 2.18 -0.39
N ASN A 791 -7.77 3.51 -0.42
CA ASN A 791 -9.00 4.28 -0.23
C ASN A 791 -9.91 4.15 -1.46
N ALA A 792 -11.17 4.56 -1.33
CA ALA A 792 -12.14 4.56 -2.42
C ALA A 792 -11.75 5.59 -3.50
N TYR A 793 -11.76 5.16 -4.76
CA TYR A 793 -11.53 6.01 -5.92
C TYR A 793 -12.65 5.83 -6.95
N VAL A 794 -13.15 6.95 -7.47
CA VAL A 794 -14.27 7.00 -8.44
C VAL A 794 -13.96 6.25 -9.74
N ASP A 795 -12.67 6.07 -10.05
CA ASP A 795 -12.19 5.44 -11.27
C ASP A 795 -11.64 4.03 -11.04
N ARG A 796 -11.98 3.35 -9.93
CA ARG A 796 -11.50 1.99 -9.62
C ARG A 796 -12.60 1.11 -9.02
N VAL A 797 -12.94 0.04 -9.73
CA VAL A 797 -13.91 -0.97 -9.27
C VAL A 797 -13.41 -1.63 -7.98
N GLY A 798 -14.27 -1.74 -6.97
CA GLY A 798 -13.99 -2.41 -5.69
C GLY A 798 -12.92 -1.72 -4.84
N SER A 799 -12.65 -0.43 -5.06
CA SER A 799 -11.69 0.31 -4.23
C SER A 799 -12.27 0.74 -2.87
N GLU A 800 -13.58 0.61 -2.68
CA GLU A 800 -14.34 0.90 -1.47
C GLU A 800 -14.27 -0.19 -0.39
N MET A 801 -13.45 -1.24 -0.59
CA MET A 801 -13.33 -2.39 0.32
C MET A 801 -13.30 -2.04 1.81
N LYS A 802 -12.55 -1.00 2.22
CA LYS A 802 -12.46 -0.58 3.62
C LYS A 802 -13.86 -0.31 4.22
N SER A 803 -14.72 0.38 3.47
CA SER A 803 -16.07 0.77 3.93
C SER A 803 -17.05 -0.41 4.05
N MET A 804 -16.67 -1.59 3.56
CA MET A 804 -17.44 -2.82 3.75
C MET A 804 -17.19 -3.46 5.12
N ILE A 805 -16.13 -3.03 5.82
CA ILE A 805 -15.98 -3.31 7.24
C ILE A 805 -16.90 -2.35 7.99
N GLN A 806 -17.94 -2.92 8.58
CA GLN A 806 -19.05 -2.19 9.18
C GLN A 806 -19.23 -2.66 10.62
N SER A 807 -19.46 -1.72 11.54
CA SER A 807 -19.70 -2.06 12.93
C SER A 807 -21.04 -2.79 13.07
N PRO A 808 -21.14 -3.77 13.98
CA PRO A 808 -22.42 -4.35 14.33
C PRO A 808 -23.30 -3.31 15.05
N PRO A 809 -24.64 -3.49 15.05
CA PRO A 809 -25.57 -2.68 15.82
C PRO A 809 -25.11 -2.51 17.27
N GLY A 810 -25.28 -1.31 17.82
CA GLY A 810 -24.78 -0.98 19.16
C GLY A 810 -23.27 -0.70 19.25
N TYR A 811 -22.50 -0.79 18.17
CA TYR A 811 -21.05 -0.47 18.15
C TYR A 811 -20.68 0.56 17.07
N HIS A 812 -19.56 1.25 17.28
CA HIS A 812 -18.96 2.23 16.35
C HIS A 812 -17.45 2.03 16.27
N PHE A 813 -16.84 2.40 15.15
CA PHE A 813 -15.41 2.57 15.03
C PHE A 813 -14.99 3.91 15.58
N VAL A 814 -14.05 3.91 16.52
CA VAL A 814 -13.38 5.11 17.03
C VAL A 814 -11.91 5.02 16.63
N GLY A 815 -11.39 6.06 16.00
CA GLY A 815 -9.96 6.10 15.68
C GLY A 815 -9.52 7.38 15.01
N ALA A 816 -8.22 7.51 14.82
CA ALA A 816 -7.61 8.72 14.28
C ALA A 816 -6.42 8.36 13.38
N ASP A 817 -6.14 9.28 12.45
CA ASP A 817 -4.88 9.33 11.69
C ASP A 817 -3.88 10.20 12.46
N VAL A 818 -2.64 9.74 12.61
CA VAL A 818 -1.61 10.52 13.30
C VAL A 818 -0.95 11.47 12.31
N ASP A 819 -1.38 12.73 12.34
CA ASP A 819 -0.88 13.79 11.46
C ASP A 819 0.65 13.83 11.42
N SER A 820 1.19 13.57 10.24
CA SER A 820 2.63 13.67 9.94
C SER A 820 3.53 12.94 10.94
N GLN A 821 3.11 11.76 11.43
CA GLN A 821 3.79 11.00 12.48
C GLN A 821 5.32 10.88 12.27
N GLU A 822 5.73 10.31 11.14
CA GLU A 822 7.16 10.09 10.85
C GLU A 822 7.95 11.38 10.69
N LEU A 823 7.29 12.41 10.15
CA LEU A 823 7.88 13.73 9.95
C LEU A 823 8.15 14.41 11.30
N TRP A 824 7.18 14.35 12.21
CA TRP A 824 7.31 14.84 13.57
C TRP A 824 8.39 14.09 14.35
N ILE A 825 8.44 12.76 14.24
CA ILE A 825 9.51 11.96 14.87
C ILE A 825 10.90 12.40 14.37
N ALA A 826 11.07 12.54 13.05
CA ALA A 826 12.33 13.01 12.47
C ALA A 826 12.67 14.43 12.95
N ALA A 827 11.68 15.30 13.11
CA ALA A 827 11.86 16.67 13.58
C ALA A 827 12.32 16.71 15.04
N VAL A 828 11.64 16.01 15.93
CA VAL A 828 11.97 15.94 17.35
C VAL A 828 13.34 15.28 17.57
N ILE A 829 13.73 14.31 16.74
CA ILE A 829 15.11 13.75 16.76
C ILE A 829 16.14 14.81 16.38
N GLY A 830 15.87 15.67 15.39
CA GLY A 830 16.75 16.80 15.06
C GLY A 830 16.84 17.82 16.19
N ASP A 831 15.69 18.25 16.70
CA ASP A 831 15.56 19.23 17.80
C ASP A 831 16.19 18.75 19.11
N SER A 832 16.34 17.43 19.31
CA SER A 832 16.99 16.84 20.48
C SER A 832 18.45 17.28 20.68
N LYS A 833 19.12 17.76 19.61
CA LYS A 833 20.47 18.34 19.69
C LYS A 833 20.51 19.53 20.65
N HIS A 834 19.51 20.42 20.56
CA HIS A 834 19.40 21.62 21.39
C HIS A 834 18.43 21.45 22.57
N ARG A 835 17.69 20.33 22.60
CA ARG A 835 16.65 20.01 23.61
C ARG A 835 15.55 21.07 23.71
N ILE A 836 15.28 21.76 22.60
CA ILE A 836 14.18 22.72 22.44
C ILE A 836 13.38 22.30 21.21
N HIS A 837 12.07 22.11 21.39
CA HIS A 837 11.14 21.87 20.28
C HIS A 837 11.17 23.03 19.28
N GLY A 838 11.31 22.72 17.99
CA GLY A 838 11.38 23.68 16.89
C GLY A 838 12.69 24.45 16.78
N SER A 839 13.74 24.05 17.50
CA SER A 839 15.07 24.67 17.39
C SER A 839 15.69 24.52 16.01
N THR A 840 15.35 23.47 15.28
CA THR A 840 15.78 23.30 13.88
C THR A 840 14.78 23.91 12.90
N PRO A 841 15.22 24.39 11.72
CA PRO A 841 14.29 24.88 10.68
C PRO A 841 13.25 23.84 10.29
N PHE A 842 13.65 22.57 10.23
CA PHE A 842 12.76 21.46 9.94
C PHE A 842 11.73 21.22 11.05
N GLY A 843 12.14 21.28 12.33
CA GLY A 843 11.24 21.20 13.47
C GLY A 843 10.24 22.37 13.50
N TRP A 844 10.72 23.58 13.26
CA TRP A 844 9.88 24.78 13.18
C TRP A 844 8.85 24.68 12.05
N MET A 845 9.26 24.30 10.83
CA MET A 845 8.35 24.10 9.69
C MET A 845 7.30 23.00 9.95
N THR A 846 7.61 22.03 10.81
CA THR A 846 6.69 20.93 11.15
C THR A 846 5.67 21.35 12.22
N LEU A 847 6.08 22.18 13.19
CA LEU A 847 5.24 22.59 14.32
C LEU A 847 4.40 23.85 14.05
N GLN A 848 4.94 24.81 13.29
CA GLN A 848 4.34 26.13 13.02
C GLN A 848 4.19 26.47 11.53
N GLY A 849 4.60 25.58 10.62
CA GLY A 849 4.52 25.84 9.18
C GLY A 849 3.07 25.89 8.68
N ASN A 850 2.75 26.93 7.93
CA ASN A 850 1.43 27.16 7.33
C ASN A 850 1.47 27.02 5.81
N LYS A 851 0.41 26.43 5.26
CA LYS A 851 0.23 26.28 3.81
C LYS A 851 -0.03 27.61 3.11
N THR A 852 -0.77 28.52 3.75
CA THR A 852 -1.10 29.85 3.21
C THR A 852 0.15 30.69 3.02
N ASP A 853 1.04 30.64 4.00
CA ASP A 853 2.25 31.48 4.05
C ASP A 853 3.43 30.81 3.33
N LYS A 854 3.20 29.63 2.73
CA LYS A 854 4.20 28.75 2.11
C LYS A 854 5.40 28.45 3.02
N THR A 855 5.19 28.48 4.33
CA THR A 855 6.20 28.17 5.34
C THR A 855 6.25 26.69 5.69
N ASP A 856 5.27 25.89 5.25
CA ASP A 856 5.30 24.45 5.41
C ASP A 856 6.36 23.78 4.52
N LEU A 857 6.91 22.68 5.03
CA LEU A 857 7.99 21.91 4.39
C LEU A 857 7.67 21.53 2.92
N HIS A 858 6.43 21.13 2.63
CA HIS A 858 6.06 20.69 1.29
C HIS A 858 5.99 21.86 0.31
N SER A 859 5.47 23.02 0.73
CA SER A 859 5.44 24.22 -0.11
C SER A 859 6.84 24.76 -0.39
N LYS A 860 7.74 24.75 0.61
CA LYS A 860 9.13 25.19 0.42
C LYS A 860 9.93 24.30 -0.54
N THR A 861 9.75 22.98 -0.45
CA THR A 861 10.34 22.03 -1.42
C THR A 861 9.73 22.23 -2.81
N ALA A 862 8.41 22.41 -2.91
CA ALA A 862 7.70 22.60 -4.16
C ALA A 862 8.22 23.83 -4.92
N GLU A 863 8.41 24.95 -4.20
CA GLU A 863 8.99 26.18 -4.74
C GLU A 863 10.44 25.99 -5.19
N THR A 864 11.26 25.34 -4.35
CA THR A 864 12.69 25.13 -4.65
C THR A 864 12.89 24.23 -5.88
N ALA A 865 12.08 23.18 -6.02
CA ALA A 865 12.17 22.22 -7.12
C ALA A 865 11.34 22.61 -8.36
N GLY A 866 10.43 23.58 -8.23
CA GLY A 866 9.50 23.99 -9.30
C GLY A 866 8.49 22.90 -9.65
N ILE A 867 7.92 22.24 -8.65
CA ILE A 867 6.94 21.13 -8.80
C ILE A 867 5.67 21.42 -7.98
N SER A 868 4.61 20.62 -8.19
CA SER A 868 3.40 20.72 -7.37
C SER A 868 3.68 20.28 -5.92
N ARG A 869 2.85 20.74 -4.99
CA ARG A 869 2.96 20.37 -3.57
C ARG A 869 2.82 18.87 -3.33
N ASP A 870 1.95 18.18 -4.07
CA ASP A 870 1.75 16.74 -3.93
C ASP A 870 2.95 15.94 -4.44
N HIS A 871 3.57 16.38 -5.54
CA HIS A 871 4.84 15.83 -6.00
C HIS A 871 5.97 16.10 -5.01
N ALA A 872 6.01 17.29 -4.40
CA ALA A 872 6.96 17.63 -3.35
C ALA A 872 6.76 16.79 -2.08
N LYS A 873 5.53 16.40 -1.75
CA LYS A 873 5.25 15.45 -0.66
C LYS A 873 5.96 14.13 -0.92
N ILE A 874 5.76 13.51 -2.09
CA ILE A 874 6.42 12.25 -2.46
C ILE A 874 7.95 12.39 -2.39
N LEU A 875 8.48 13.50 -2.90
CA LEU A 875 9.92 13.76 -2.89
C LEU A 875 10.49 13.95 -1.47
N ASN A 876 9.80 14.68 -0.59
CA ASN A 876 10.22 14.91 0.80
C ASN A 876 10.28 13.60 1.59
N TYR A 877 9.25 12.76 1.51
CA TYR A 877 9.26 11.46 2.17
C TYR A 877 10.43 10.61 1.66
N GLY A 878 10.61 10.49 0.34
CA GLY A 878 11.75 9.77 -0.23
C GLY A 878 13.10 10.29 0.29
N ARG A 879 13.27 11.62 0.40
CA ARG A 879 14.50 12.26 0.90
C ARG A 879 14.76 11.97 2.37
N ILE A 880 13.76 12.07 3.24
CA ILE A 880 13.88 11.80 4.68
C ILE A 880 14.31 10.34 4.92
N TYR A 881 13.87 9.41 4.08
CA TYR A 881 14.31 8.01 4.12
C TYR A 881 15.72 7.78 3.55
N GLY A 882 16.48 8.84 3.29
CA GLY A 882 17.86 8.76 2.84
C GLY A 882 18.01 8.48 1.35
N ALA A 883 16.98 8.72 0.52
CA ALA A 883 17.16 8.69 -0.92
C ALA A 883 18.24 9.69 -1.36
N GLY A 884 19.02 9.32 -2.37
CA GLY A 884 20.10 10.14 -2.90
C GLY A 884 19.68 11.04 -4.06
N GLN A 885 20.62 11.83 -4.56
CA GLN A 885 20.40 12.76 -5.67
C GLN A 885 19.83 12.07 -6.93
N LYS A 886 20.39 10.92 -7.34
CA LYS A 886 19.92 10.15 -8.51
C LYS A 886 18.44 9.75 -8.44
N PHE A 887 17.95 9.46 -7.24
CA PHE A 887 16.53 9.15 -7.04
C PHE A 887 15.65 10.39 -7.31
N ALA A 888 16.03 11.54 -6.77
CA ALA A 888 15.32 12.79 -7.03
C ALA A 888 15.37 13.20 -8.51
N GLU A 889 16.50 13.01 -9.18
CA GLU A 889 16.63 13.23 -10.63
C GLU A 889 15.62 12.39 -11.42
N THR A 890 15.56 11.10 -11.10
CA THR A 890 14.63 10.16 -11.75
C THR A 890 13.18 10.56 -11.49
N LEU A 891 12.87 10.93 -10.24
CA LEU A 891 11.52 11.33 -9.85
C LEU A 891 11.10 12.66 -10.52
N LEU A 892 12.00 13.64 -10.60
CA LEU A 892 11.76 14.92 -11.28
C LEU A 892 11.51 14.70 -12.79
N MET A 893 12.28 13.81 -13.43
CA MET A 893 12.05 13.44 -14.83
C MET A 893 10.71 12.70 -15.04
N ASN A 894 10.29 11.88 -14.08
CA ASN A 894 8.98 11.22 -14.14
C ASN A 894 7.81 12.20 -13.94
N PHE A 895 7.98 13.21 -13.08
CA PHE A 895 6.98 14.25 -12.88
C PHE A 895 6.91 15.22 -14.07
N ASN A 896 8.05 15.48 -14.72
CA ASN A 896 8.13 16.32 -15.89
C ASN A 896 9.01 15.68 -16.96
N HIS A 897 8.37 15.01 -17.92
CA HIS A 897 9.02 14.31 -19.03
C HIS A 897 9.74 15.23 -20.03
N ASN A 898 9.52 16.54 -19.96
CA ASN A 898 10.21 17.53 -20.79
C ASN A 898 11.51 18.03 -20.13
N LEU A 899 11.77 17.64 -18.88
CA LEU A 899 12.96 18.06 -18.14
C LEU A 899 14.19 17.28 -18.64
N LEU A 900 15.23 17.99 -19.07
CA LEU A 900 16.48 17.34 -19.50
C LEU A 900 17.20 16.71 -18.30
N PRO A 901 17.95 15.61 -18.47
CA PRO A 901 18.69 14.98 -17.37
C PRO A 901 19.69 15.92 -16.67
N THR A 902 20.30 16.84 -17.42
CA THR A 902 21.21 17.87 -16.88
C THR A 902 20.49 18.87 -15.99
N GLU A 903 19.32 19.36 -16.45
CA GLU A 903 18.46 20.24 -15.67
C GLU A 903 17.88 19.54 -14.43
N ALA A 904 17.47 18.28 -14.58
CA ALA A 904 17.00 17.45 -13.47
C ALA A 904 18.11 17.26 -12.42
N SER A 905 19.35 17.03 -12.86
CA SER A 905 20.52 16.94 -11.98
C SER A 905 20.84 18.27 -11.30
N ALA A 906 20.77 19.39 -12.02
CA ALA A 906 20.98 20.72 -11.44
C ALA A 906 19.91 21.05 -10.38
N LYS A 907 18.62 20.79 -10.66
CA LYS A 907 17.52 20.98 -9.72
C LYS A 907 17.63 20.07 -8.50
N ALA A 908 17.92 18.78 -8.70
CA ALA A 908 18.13 17.84 -7.62
C ALA A 908 19.31 18.27 -6.73
N ARG A 909 20.45 18.62 -7.33
CA ARG A 909 21.62 19.12 -6.60
C ARG A 909 21.30 20.36 -5.77
N LYS A 910 20.66 21.38 -6.37
CA LYS A 910 20.22 22.59 -5.67
C LYS A 910 19.31 22.26 -4.49
N LEU A 911 18.36 21.32 -4.68
CA LEU A 911 17.46 20.89 -3.62
C LEU A 911 18.23 20.24 -2.45
N TYR A 912 19.12 19.28 -2.70
CA TYR A 912 19.91 18.63 -1.64
C TYR A 912 20.89 19.59 -0.96
N GLU A 913 21.51 20.51 -1.70
CA GLU A 913 22.39 21.53 -1.11
C GLU A 913 21.62 22.48 -0.18
N THR A 914 20.40 22.89 -0.55
CA THR A 914 19.55 23.80 0.26
C THR A 914 19.02 23.12 1.53
N THR A 915 18.81 21.80 1.47
CA THR A 915 18.12 21.05 2.53
C THR A 915 19.08 20.25 3.39
N LYS A 916 19.87 19.35 2.80
CA LYS A 916 20.81 18.48 3.50
C LYS A 916 22.19 19.13 3.71
N GLY A 917 22.50 20.22 3.02
CA GLY A 917 23.80 20.88 3.09
C GLY A 917 24.91 20.11 2.35
N LYS A 918 26.17 20.44 2.65
CA LYS A 918 27.35 19.80 2.06
C LYS A 918 28.03 18.88 3.08
N ARG A 919 28.72 17.83 2.62
CA ARG A 919 29.58 17.05 3.51
C ARG A 919 30.95 17.70 3.60
N LYS A 920 31.48 17.83 4.82
CA LYS A 920 32.88 18.19 5.02
C LYS A 920 33.79 17.08 4.47
N ARG A 921 34.93 17.48 3.89
CA ARG A 921 35.96 16.54 3.42
C ARG A 921 36.71 15.97 4.64
N GLY A 922 36.51 14.69 4.93
CA GLY A 922 37.19 13.98 6.03
C GLY A 922 36.31 13.71 7.26
N GLU A 923 35.27 14.51 7.49
CA GLU A 923 34.30 14.33 8.57
C GLU A 923 32.99 13.74 8.02
N LYS A 924 32.46 12.69 8.66
CA LYS A 924 31.18 12.05 8.28
C LYS A 924 29.97 12.85 8.78
N VAL A 925 30.04 14.18 8.75
CA VAL A 925 29.03 15.12 9.25
C VAL A 925 28.58 16.03 8.11
N TRP A 926 27.28 16.31 8.04
CA TRP A 926 26.71 17.29 7.13
C TRP A 926 26.79 18.67 7.79
N GLU A 927 27.48 19.60 7.15
CA GLU A 927 27.56 20.99 7.59
C GLU A 927 27.26 21.92 6.41
N GLY A 928 26.67 23.06 6.71
CA GLY A 928 26.59 24.17 5.79
C GLY A 928 27.96 24.55 5.22
N GLY A 929 27.98 25.00 3.98
CA GLY A 929 29.13 25.75 3.50
C GLY A 929 29.26 27.04 4.32
N THR A 930 30.42 27.24 4.96
CA THR A 930 30.83 28.49 5.63
C THR A 930 29.79 29.10 6.57
N SER A 931 29.69 28.59 7.81
CA SER A 931 29.19 29.22 9.06
C SER A 931 27.89 30.05 9.08
N ILE A 932 27.17 30.21 7.98
CA ILE A 932 25.97 31.07 7.83
C ILE A 932 24.85 30.39 7.03
N ASN A 933 25.09 29.22 6.41
CA ASN A 933 24.08 28.50 5.61
C ASN A 933 24.10 26.99 5.91
N ASP A 934 23.61 26.58 7.10
CA ASP A 934 23.25 25.17 7.30
C ASP A 934 22.06 24.80 6.41
N GLY A 935 22.03 23.55 5.94
CA GLY A 935 20.85 23.02 5.26
C GLY A 935 19.70 22.89 6.25
N SER A 936 18.47 23.15 5.82
CA SER A 936 17.29 23.13 6.70
C SER A 936 17.05 21.80 7.44
N GLU A 937 17.62 20.70 6.95
CA GLU A 937 17.46 19.32 7.45
C GLU A 937 18.79 18.71 7.95
N SER A 938 19.91 19.43 7.87
CA SER A 938 21.25 18.89 8.14
C SER A 938 21.36 18.29 9.55
N GLU A 939 20.83 18.97 10.56
CA GLU A 939 20.89 18.52 11.95
C GLU A 939 20.13 17.21 12.17
N MET A 940 18.94 17.07 11.56
CA MET A 940 18.15 15.84 11.59
C MET A 940 18.92 14.67 10.95
N PHE A 941 19.51 14.85 9.77
CA PHE A 941 20.31 13.80 9.14
C PHE A 941 21.57 13.44 9.95
N ASN A 942 22.21 14.41 10.59
CA ASN A 942 23.36 14.14 11.46
C ASN A 942 22.97 13.29 12.67
N MET A 943 21.84 13.58 13.30
CA MET A 943 21.33 12.78 14.42
C MET A 943 20.90 11.38 13.98
N LEU A 944 20.19 11.25 12.85
CA LEU A 944 19.83 9.94 12.29
C LEU A 944 21.06 9.13 11.90
N GLU A 945 22.07 9.73 11.26
CA GLU A 945 23.33 9.06 10.92
C GLU A 945 24.12 8.68 12.17
N SER A 946 24.11 9.49 13.23
CA SER A 946 24.74 9.18 14.52
C SER A 946 24.15 7.92 15.14
N ILE A 947 22.82 7.84 15.22
CA ILE A 947 22.12 6.65 15.73
C ILE A 947 22.40 5.46 14.82
N ALA A 948 22.26 5.64 13.51
CA ALA A 948 22.48 4.59 12.53
C ALA A 948 23.89 4.02 12.63
N ARG A 949 24.93 4.85 12.78
CA ARG A 949 26.37 4.47 12.85
C ARG A 949 26.85 4.00 14.21
N SER A 950 26.05 4.15 15.26
CA SER A 950 26.41 3.68 16.60
C SER A 950 26.73 2.17 16.59
N ALA A 951 27.59 1.73 17.51
CA ALA A 951 28.03 0.33 17.56
C ALA A 951 26.85 -0.66 17.70
N SER A 952 25.83 -0.27 18.48
CA SER A 952 24.56 -1.00 18.62
C SER A 952 23.40 -0.06 18.32
N PRO A 953 22.96 0.06 17.04
CA PRO A 953 21.88 0.94 16.65
C PRO A 953 20.56 0.55 17.31
N LYS A 954 19.99 1.49 18.07
CA LYS A 954 18.73 1.33 18.81
C LYS A 954 17.81 2.51 18.56
N THR A 955 16.50 2.28 18.61
CA THR A 955 15.52 3.38 18.57
C THR A 955 15.71 4.30 19.78
N PRO A 956 15.49 5.62 19.63
CA PRO A 956 15.72 6.57 20.72
C PRO A 956 14.77 6.36 21.91
N VAL A 957 13.55 5.87 21.66
CA VAL A 957 12.45 5.83 22.63
C VAL A 957 12.38 4.51 23.40
N LEU A 958 12.04 3.39 22.74
CA LEU A 958 11.93 2.09 23.41
C LEU A 958 13.24 1.29 23.44
N LYS A 959 14.34 1.85 22.88
CA LYS A 959 15.65 1.19 22.78
C LYS A 959 15.60 -0.14 22.02
N ALA A 960 14.69 -0.26 21.06
CA ALA A 960 14.57 -1.43 20.20
C ALA A 960 15.78 -1.53 19.26
N SER A 961 16.44 -2.68 19.22
CA SER A 961 17.66 -2.85 18.42
C SER A 961 17.36 -3.18 16.95
N ILE A 962 18.25 -2.76 16.04
CA ILE A 962 18.16 -3.15 14.62
C ILE A 962 18.39 -4.66 14.42
N SER A 963 17.99 -5.21 13.27
CA SER A 963 18.35 -6.58 12.88
C SER A 963 19.88 -6.75 12.87
N LYS A 964 20.38 -7.90 13.37
CA LYS A 964 21.82 -8.23 13.46
C LYS A 964 22.53 -8.03 12.12
N VAL A 965 21.89 -8.42 11.03
CA VAL A 965 22.40 -8.35 9.66
C VAL A 965 22.73 -6.91 9.21
N LEU A 966 22.19 -5.90 9.88
CA LEU A 966 22.41 -4.48 9.58
C LEU A 966 23.29 -3.78 10.63
N GLU A 967 23.85 -4.51 11.58
CA GLU A 967 24.78 -3.96 12.55
C GLU A 967 26.11 -3.56 11.88
N PRO A 968 26.70 -2.42 12.28
CA PRO A 968 27.97 -1.97 11.71
C PRO A 968 29.13 -2.96 11.92
N GLU A 969 29.06 -3.83 12.93
CA GLU A 969 30.06 -4.89 13.12
C GLU A 969 30.08 -5.90 11.96
N ILE A 970 28.91 -6.21 11.39
CA ILE A 970 28.77 -7.22 10.32
C ILE A 970 28.92 -6.60 8.93
N ILE A 971 28.29 -5.44 8.69
CA ILE A 971 28.23 -4.82 7.34
C ILE A 971 29.03 -3.52 7.19
N GLY A 972 29.67 -3.04 8.26
CA GLY A 972 30.41 -1.77 8.25
C GLY A 972 29.53 -0.57 7.88
N ASP A 973 29.90 0.10 6.79
CA ASP A 973 29.22 1.28 6.24
C ASP A 973 28.29 0.95 5.06
N GLU A 974 28.05 -0.33 4.76
CA GLU A 974 27.06 -0.72 3.74
C GLU A 974 25.62 -0.44 4.21
N PHE A 975 24.68 -0.36 3.27
CA PHE A 975 23.23 -0.18 3.53
C PHE A 975 22.84 0.98 4.46
N MET A 976 23.63 2.06 4.50
CA MET A 976 23.36 3.23 5.35
C MET A 976 21.99 3.87 5.12
N THR A 977 21.51 3.89 3.87
CA THR A 977 20.17 4.39 3.55
C THR A 977 19.08 3.56 4.22
N SER A 978 19.20 2.23 4.21
CA SER A 978 18.30 1.31 4.91
C SER A 978 18.34 1.50 6.42
N ARG A 979 19.51 1.76 7.00
CA ARG A 979 19.67 2.00 8.45
C ARG A 979 19.05 3.33 8.88
N ILE A 980 19.26 4.41 8.12
CA ILE A 980 18.64 5.72 8.39
C ILE A 980 17.12 5.60 8.32
N ASN A 981 16.60 4.97 7.26
CA ASN A 981 15.17 4.71 7.11
C ASN A 981 14.62 3.89 8.29
N TRP A 982 15.38 2.88 8.74
CA TRP A 982 15.01 2.06 9.90
C TRP A 982 14.86 2.87 11.18
N VAL A 983 15.72 3.86 11.45
CA VAL A 983 15.61 4.70 12.67
C VAL A 983 14.26 5.39 12.74
N VAL A 984 13.79 6.01 11.64
CA VAL A 984 12.50 6.72 11.62
C VAL A 984 11.33 5.74 11.64
N GLN A 985 11.32 4.76 10.73
CA GLN A 985 10.19 3.83 10.61
C GLN A 985 10.02 2.92 11.83
N SER A 986 11.12 2.49 12.45
CA SER A 986 11.04 1.66 13.66
C SER A 986 10.67 2.49 14.88
N SER A 987 11.04 3.78 14.92
CA SER A 987 10.52 4.70 15.94
C SER A 987 9.01 4.96 15.76
N ALA A 988 8.49 4.98 14.53
CA ALA A 988 7.05 5.05 14.29
C ALA A 988 6.30 3.80 14.84
N VAL A 989 6.94 2.62 14.78
CA VAL A 989 6.39 1.42 15.41
C VAL A 989 6.41 1.52 16.95
N ASP A 990 7.45 2.12 17.53
CA ASP A 990 7.48 2.42 18.97
C ASP A 990 6.30 3.33 19.38
N TYR A 991 5.95 4.30 18.53
CA TYR A 991 4.78 5.16 18.72
C TYR A 991 3.48 4.36 18.75
N LEU A 992 3.28 3.47 17.77
CA LEU A 992 2.10 2.60 17.72
C LEU A 992 2.01 1.71 18.96
N HIS A 993 3.11 1.09 19.39
CA HIS A 993 3.11 0.25 20.59
C HIS A 993 2.72 1.03 21.85
N LEU A 994 3.24 2.24 22.03
CA LEU A 994 2.86 3.12 23.14
C LEU A 994 1.35 3.44 23.09
N MET A 995 0.82 3.74 21.90
CA MET A 995 -0.61 4.00 21.75
C MET A 995 -1.48 2.81 22.14
N LEU A 996 -1.14 1.61 21.66
CA LEU A 996 -1.89 0.39 21.94
C LEU A 996 -1.86 0.02 23.42
N VAL A 997 -0.69 0.15 24.06
CA VAL A 997 -0.50 -0.13 25.48
C VAL A 997 -1.28 0.87 26.35
N CYS A 998 -1.26 2.16 26.00
CA CYS A 998 -1.99 3.19 26.72
C CYS A 998 -3.50 3.02 26.57
N MET A 999 -4.01 2.81 25.34
CA MET A 999 -5.43 2.56 25.11
C MET A 999 -5.91 1.32 25.84
N ASN A 1000 -5.16 0.21 25.79
CA ASN A 1000 -5.52 -0.99 26.54
C ASN A 1000 -5.53 -0.72 28.06
N TRP A 1001 -4.62 0.09 28.58
CA TRP A 1001 -4.64 0.50 29.99
C TRP A 1001 -5.89 1.33 30.32
N LEU A 1002 -6.17 2.40 29.58
CA LEU A 1002 -7.33 3.27 29.80
C LEU A 1002 -8.65 2.48 29.71
N CYS A 1003 -8.79 1.60 28.72
CA CYS A 1003 -9.98 0.80 28.57
C CYS A 1003 -10.20 -0.18 29.73
N ASN A 1004 -9.12 -0.78 30.25
CA ASN A 1004 -9.22 -1.68 31.40
C ASN A 1004 -9.44 -0.94 32.73
N GLN A 1005 -8.86 0.25 32.91
CA GLN A 1005 -9.01 1.02 34.16
C GLN A 1005 -10.42 1.62 34.31
N TYR A 1006 -11.02 2.07 33.21
CA TYR A 1006 -12.32 2.76 33.23
C TYR A 1006 -13.46 1.89 32.67
N ASP A 1007 -13.22 0.59 32.46
CA ASP A 1007 -14.17 -0.36 31.85
C ASP A 1007 -14.83 0.17 30.57
N ILE A 1008 -14.02 0.71 29.66
CA ILE A 1008 -14.47 1.14 28.33
C ILE A 1008 -14.55 -0.11 27.45
N ASP A 1009 -15.74 -0.43 26.92
CA ASP A 1009 -15.91 -1.59 26.06
C ASP A 1009 -15.39 -1.34 24.65
N ALA A 1010 -14.08 -1.46 24.50
CA ALA A 1010 -13.35 -1.28 23.25
C ALA A 1010 -12.50 -2.50 22.91
N ARG A 1011 -12.39 -2.78 21.60
CA ARG A 1011 -11.51 -3.80 21.04
C ARG A 1011 -10.68 -3.22 19.91
N PHE A 1012 -9.39 -3.55 19.88
CA PHE A 1012 -8.53 -3.19 18.76
C PHE A 1012 -9.04 -3.82 17.46
N SER A 1013 -9.31 -2.99 16.45
CA SER A 1013 -9.81 -3.46 15.16
C SER A 1013 -8.65 -3.68 14.20
N ILE A 1014 -7.99 -2.59 13.78
CA ILE A 1014 -6.83 -2.64 12.89
C ILE A 1014 -6.03 -1.34 12.98
N SER A 1015 -4.76 -1.41 12.62
CA SER A 1015 -3.94 -0.23 12.32
C SER A 1015 -3.43 -0.34 10.89
N ILE A 1016 -3.67 0.68 10.07
CA ILE A 1016 -3.29 0.71 8.65
C ILE A 1016 -2.49 1.99 8.43
N HIS A 1017 -1.21 1.86 8.06
CA HIS A 1017 -0.28 2.98 8.00
C HIS A 1017 -0.19 3.70 9.36
N ASP A 1018 -0.63 4.95 9.43
CA ASP A 1018 -0.56 5.80 10.63
C ASP A 1018 -1.95 5.92 11.30
N GLU A 1019 -2.95 5.18 10.78
CA GLU A 1019 -4.30 5.11 11.33
C GLU A 1019 -4.40 4.00 12.38
N VAL A 1020 -5.11 4.28 13.48
CA VAL A 1020 -5.44 3.28 14.51
C VAL A 1020 -6.94 3.30 14.76
N ARG A 1021 -7.61 2.14 14.62
CA ARG A 1021 -9.06 2.00 14.75
C ARG A 1021 -9.42 0.98 15.82
N TYR A 1022 -10.40 1.34 16.65
CA TYR A 1022 -10.99 0.50 17.69
C TYR A 1022 -12.49 0.32 17.43
N LEU A 1023 -13.00 -0.88 17.68
CA LEU A 1023 -14.44 -1.12 17.74
C LEU A 1023 -14.90 -0.87 19.18
N VAL A 1024 -15.84 0.06 19.38
CA VAL A 1024 -16.25 0.55 20.69
C VAL A 1024 -17.77 0.50 20.81
N SER A 1025 -18.28 0.15 21.99
CA SER A 1025 -19.72 0.24 22.30
C SER A 1025 -20.22 1.68 22.13
N SER A 1026 -21.44 1.84 21.61
CA SER A 1026 -22.05 3.16 21.36
C SER A 1026 -22.18 4.03 22.60
N LYS A 1027 -22.30 3.39 23.78
CA LYS A 1027 -22.35 4.07 25.09
C LYS A 1027 -21.02 4.74 25.46
N ASP A 1028 -19.91 4.15 25.01
CA ASP A 1028 -18.56 4.54 25.39
C ASP A 1028 -17.81 5.32 24.30
N ARG A 1029 -18.44 5.56 23.14
CA ARG A 1029 -17.77 6.15 21.97
C ARG A 1029 -17.04 7.47 22.28
N TYR A 1030 -17.67 8.40 23.01
CA TYR A 1030 -17.05 9.68 23.38
C TYR A 1030 -15.98 9.54 24.47
N ARG A 1031 -16.14 8.56 25.38
CA ARG A 1031 -15.12 8.22 26.39
C ARG A 1031 -13.87 7.67 25.70
N ALA A 1032 -14.06 6.81 24.71
CA ALA A 1032 -12.96 6.26 23.90
C ALA A 1032 -12.27 7.34 23.04
N VAL A 1033 -13.02 8.34 22.54
CA VAL A 1033 -12.41 9.51 21.88
C VAL A 1033 -11.48 10.26 22.82
N LEU A 1034 -11.94 10.58 24.04
CA LEU A 1034 -11.10 11.25 25.04
C LEU A 1034 -9.89 10.38 25.42
N ALA A 1035 -10.07 9.07 25.57
CA ALA A 1035 -8.99 8.14 25.86
C ALA A 1035 -7.92 8.13 24.75
N LEU A 1036 -8.33 8.20 23.49
CA LEU A 1036 -7.42 8.24 22.36
C LEU A 1036 -6.67 9.58 22.28
N GLN A 1037 -7.34 10.69 22.58
CA GLN A 1037 -6.71 12.01 22.70
C GLN A 1037 -5.63 12.03 23.80
N ILE A 1038 -5.96 11.52 25.00
CA ILE A 1038 -5.01 11.38 26.12
C ILE A 1038 -3.85 10.46 25.74
N THR A 1039 -4.14 9.37 25.03
CA THR A 1039 -3.12 8.43 24.55
C THR A 1039 -2.09 9.11 23.65
N ASN A 1040 -2.52 9.96 22.72
CA ASN A 1040 -1.60 10.70 21.85
C ASN A 1040 -0.76 11.71 22.63
N LEU A 1041 -1.38 12.44 23.56
CA LEU A 1041 -0.70 13.37 24.46
C LEU A 1041 0.41 12.67 25.25
N LEU A 1042 0.11 11.53 25.89
CA LEU A 1042 1.08 10.76 26.67
C LEU A 1042 2.17 10.14 25.80
N THR A 1043 1.80 9.63 24.61
CA THR A 1043 2.75 9.03 23.67
C THR A 1043 3.75 10.08 23.19
N ARG A 1044 3.29 11.27 22.77
CA ARG A 1044 4.20 12.34 22.34
C ARG A 1044 5.04 12.89 23.49
N SER A 1045 4.48 12.97 24.68
CA SER A 1045 5.21 13.37 25.89
C SER A 1045 6.32 12.38 26.25
N MET A 1046 6.08 11.07 26.07
CA MET A 1046 7.11 10.04 26.22
C MET A 1046 8.26 10.32 25.23
N PHE A 1047 7.96 10.49 23.94
CA PHE A 1047 8.97 10.78 22.92
C PHE A 1047 9.81 12.01 23.24
N ALA A 1048 9.17 13.11 23.63
CA ALA A 1048 9.85 14.34 24.04
C ALA A 1048 10.80 14.05 25.22
N ARG A 1049 10.30 13.38 26.27
CA ARG A 1049 11.07 13.05 27.47
C ARG A 1049 12.25 12.11 27.18
N ALA A 1050 12.05 11.09 26.35
CA ALA A 1050 13.09 10.13 25.96
C ALA A 1050 14.24 10.79 25.16
N LEU A 1051 13.94 11.90 24.47
CA LEU A 1051 14.91 12.72 23.75
C LEU A 1051 15.46 13.90 24.59
N GLY A 1052 15.10 13.96 25.89
CA GLY A 1052 15.64 14.95 26.83
C GLY A 1052 14.90 16.29 26.86
N MET A 1053 13.70 16.36 26.28
CA MET A 1053 12.82 17.53 26.31
C MET A 1053 11.72 17.34 27.36
N ASN A 1054 11.59 18.30 28.30
CA ASN A 1054 10.67 18.21 29.44
C ASN A 1054 9.38 18.99 29.23
N ASP A 1055 8.91 19.04 27.99
CA ASP A 1055 7.75 19.80 27.59
C ASP A 1055 7.21 19.30 26.25
N LEU A 1056 6.01 19.71 25.86
CA LEU A 1056 5.39 19.36 24.58
C LEU A 1056 4.67 20.56 23.96
N PRO A 1057 4.81 20.81 22.64
CA PRO A 1057 4.03 21.85 21.97
C PRO A 1057 2.54 21.50 21.92
N LEU A 1058 1.68 22.49 22.09
CA LEU A 1058 0.22 22.27 22.12
C LEU A 1058 -0.32 21.82 20.75
N SER A 1059 0.27 22.30 19.64
CA SER A 1059 -0.18 21.99 18.27
C SER A 1059 -0.11 20.50 17.90
N VAL A 1060 0.70 19.73 18.62
CA VAL A 1060 0.88 18.29 18.39
C VAL A 1060 0.26 17.42 19.49
N ALA A 1061 -0.07 18.01 20.64
CA ALA A 1061 -0.50 17.31 21.84
C ALA A 1061 -1.76 16.45 21.61
N PHE A 1062 -2.70 16.97 20.82
CA PHE A 1062 -3.98 16.33 20.53
C PHE A 1062 -4.10 16.04 19.04
N PHE A 1063 -4.91 15.04 18.68
CA PHE A 1063 -5.32 14.84 17.30
C PHE A 1063 -6.14 16.03 16.82
N SER A 1064 -5.93 16.40 15.55
CA SER A 1064 -6.78 17.38 14.87
C SER A 1064 -8.25 16.98 14.94
N LYS A 1065 -8.53 15.68 14.74
CA LYS A 1065 -9.86 15.10 14.85
C LYS A 1065 -9.75 13.61 15.18
N VAL A 1066 -10.63 13.12 16.04
CA VAL A 1066 -10.86 11.68 16.22
C VAL A 1066 -12.20 11.34 15.59
N ASP A 1067 -12.18 10.37 14.67
CA ASP A 1067 -13.36 9.94 13.94
C ASP A 1067 -14.17 8.91 14.75
N ILE A 1068 -15.49 9.04 14.68
CA ILE A 1068 -16.47 8.04 15.09
C ILE A 1068 -17.33 7.71 13.87
N ASP A 1069 -17.37 6.45 13.49
CA ASP A 1069 -18.07 6.02 12.27
C ASP A 1069 -18.65 4.61 12.39
N GLN A 1070 -19.63 4.28 11.56
CA GLN A 1070 -20.19 2.93 11.45
C GLN A 1070 -19.44 2.08 10.40
N CYS A 1071 -18.60 2.69 9.56
CA CYS A 1071 -17.74 1.97 8.62
C CYS A 1071 -16.31 2.49 8.62
N LEU A 1072 -15.37 1.67 8.14
CA LEU A 1072 -13.97 2.11 7.98
C LEU A 1072 -13.81 2.91 6.68
N ARG A 1073 -13.60 4.23 6.82
CA ARG A 1073 -13.21 5.12 5.72
C ARG A 1073 -12.16 6.13 6.19
N LYS A 1074 -11.44 6.69 5.23
CA LYS A 1074 -10.32 7.60 5.50
C LYS A 1074 -10.79 8.87 6.22
N GLU A 1075 -11.92 9.42 5.79
CA GLU A 1075 -12.51 10.63 6.33
C GLU A 1075 -14.02 10.40 6.45
N VAL A 1076 -14.60 10.79 7.58
CA VAL A 1076 -16.01 10.53 7.92
C VAL A 1076 -17.03 11.12 6.95
N GLY A 1077 -16.63 12.14 6.19
CA GLY A 1077 -17.44 12.81 5.17
C GLY A 1077 -17.39 12.15 3.78
N LEU A 1078 -16.60 11.09 3.58
CA LEU A 1078 -16.48 10.45 2.26
C LEU A 1078 -17.64 9.48 2.02
N GLU A 1079 -18.35 9.67 0.91
CA GLU A 1079 -19.40 8.74 0.45
C GLU A 1079 -18.86 7.43 -0.15
N CYS A 1080 -17.54 7.32 -0.34
CA CYS A 1080 -16.88 6.15 -0.96
C CYS A 1080 -17.51 5.73 -2.30
N LYS A 1081 -17.80 6.71 -3.17
CA LYS A 1081 -18.33 6.47 -4.52
C LYS A 1081 -17.29 5.82 -5.42
N THR A 1082 -17.65 4.70 -6.01
CA THR A 1082 -16.82 3.93 -6.96
C THR A 1082 -17.69 3.39 -8.09
N PRO A 1083 -17.12 2.80 -9.14
CA PRO A 1083 -17.93 2.20 -10.21
C PRO A 1083 -18.82 1.05 -9.73
N SER A 1084 -18.39 0.29 -8.72
CA SER A 1084 -19.18 -0.77 -8.07
C SER A 1084 -20.19 -0.23 -7.05
N ASN A 1085 -19.95 0.96 -6.50
CA ASN A 1085 -20.86 1.66 -5.61
C ASN A 1085 -21.14 3.11 -6.10
N PRO A 1086 -21.92 3.31 -7.18
CA PRO A 1086 -22.10 4.63 -7.77
C PRO A 1086 -22.93 5.57 -6.90
N SER A 1087 -23.83 5.02 -6.08
CA SER A 1087 -24.74 5.78 -5.21
C SER A 1087 -24.10 6.19 -3.87
N GLY A 1088 -22.94 5.63 -3.52
CA GLY A 1088 -22.23 5.92 -2.27
C GLY A 1088 -22.84 5.23 -1.04
N MET A 1089 -22.16 5.33 0.10
CA MET A 1089 -22.51 4.61 1.34
C MET A 1089 -23.90 4.96 1.89
N GLU A 1090 -24.27 6.24 1.89
CA GLU A 1090 -25.54 6.70 2.45
C GLU A 1090 -26.74 6.12 1.67
N ARG A 1091 -26.75 6.25 0.35
CA ARG A 1091 -27.89 5.79 -0.47
C ARG A 1091 -27.88 4.29 -0.75
N ALA A 1092 -26.72 3.67 -0.94
CA ALA A 1092 -26.64 2.25 -1.32
C ALA A 1092 -26.71 1.29 -0.13
N TYR A 1093 -26.17 1.71 1.01
CA TYR A 1093 -25.99 0.88 2.21
C TYR A 1093 -26.67 1.45 3.46
N ASN A 1094 -27.33 2.60 3.37
CA ASN A 1094 -27.98 3.27 4.50
C ASN A 1094 -27.01 3.63 5.64
N ILE A 1095 -25.76 3.98 5.31
CA ILE A 1095 -24.75 4.37 6.30
C ILE A 1095 -24.53 5.88 6.24
N PRO A 1096 -24.90 6.64 7.28
CA PRO A 1096 -24.76 8.09 7.30
C PRO A 1096 -23.29 8.52 7.37
N PHE A 1097 -23.05 9.83 7.28
CA PHE A 1097 -21.74 10.39 7.56
C PHE A 1097 -21.37 10.19 9.02
N GLY A 1098 -20.11 9.84 9.27
CA GLY A 1098 -19.58 9.75 10.61
C GLY A 1098 -19.40 11.13 11.22
N GLU A 1099 -19.21 11.17 12.53
CA GLU A 1099 -18.82 12.38 13.24
C GLU A 1099 -17.31 12.35 13.47
N GLY A 1100 -16.68 13.50 13.66
CA GLY A 1100 -15.42 13.44 14.36
C GLY A 1100 -15.19 14.69 15.17
N GLN A 1101 -14.50 14.46 16.27
CA GLN A 1101 -14.52 15.31 17.43
C GLN A 1101 -13.11 15.83 17.64
N ASP A 1102 -12.98 17.14 17.75
CA ASP A 1102 -11.76 17.75 18.26
C ASP A 1102 -11.70 17.63 19.79
N ILE A 1103 -10.57 18.04 20.39
CA ILE A 1103 -10.40 17.96 21.85
C ILE A 1103 -11.40 18.87 22.60
N TYR A 1104 -11.74 20.04 22.07
CA TYR A 1104 -12.62 21.00 22.74
C TYR A 1104 -14.05 20.48 22.80
N GLN A 1105 -14.56 19.96 21.69
CA GLN A 1105 -15.86 19.30 21.60
C GLN A 1105 -15.93 18.06 22.50
N THR A 1106 -14.85 17.26 22.49
CA THR A 1106 -14.76 16.07 23.34
C THR A 1106 -14.88 16.41 24.82
N LEU A 1107 -14.19 17.47 25.27
CA LEU A 1107 -14.24 17.90 26.67
C LEU A 1107 -15.61 18.44 27.07
N GLN A 1108 -16.32 19.12 26.16
CA GLN A 1108 -17.69 19.58 26.40
C GLN A 1108 -18.67 18.42 26.62
N ILE A 1109 -18.51 17.32 25.86
CA ILE A 1109 -19.39 16.15 25.95
C ILE A 1109 -19.07 15.30 27.19
N THR A 1110 -17.77 15.09 27.46
CA THR A 1110 -17.30 14.18 28.52
C THR A 1110 -17.12 14.84 29.88
N ASN A 1111 -17.23 16.18 29.96
CA ASN A 1111 -16.83 16.99 31.11
C ASN A 1111 -15.38 16.71 31.57
N GLY A 1112 -14.51 16.30 30.65
CA GLY A 1112 -13.10 16.01 30.91
C GLY A 1112 -12.83 14.76 31.75
N SER A 1113 -13.79 13.85 31.90
CA SER A 1113 -13.64 12.60 32.67
C SER A 1113 -13.85 11.36 31.81
N LEU A 1114 -13.09 10.30 32.12
CA LEU A 1114 -13.27 8.97 31.53
C LEU A 1114 -14.21 8.07 32.34
N SER A 1115 -14.58 8.45 33.57
CA SER A 1115 -15.52 7.69 34.40
C SER A 1115 -16.91 7.63 33.79
N ALA A 1116 -17.65 6.57 34.09
CA ALA A 1116 -19.05 6.46 33.68
C ALA A 1116 -19.89 7.57 34.37
N ALA A 1117 -20.97 8.00 33.72
CA ALA A 1117 -21.86 9.04 34.25
C ALA A 1117 -22.47 8.64 35.61
N GLU A 1118 -22.71 7.34 35.83
CA GLU A 1118 -23.23 6.78 37.08
C GLU A 1118 -22.25 6.96 38.25
N GLU A 1119 -20.94 6.69 38.05
CA GLU A 1119 -19.90 6.95 39.06
C GLU A 1119 -19.71 8.44 39.37
N LEU A 1120 -19.92 9.31 38.37
CA LEU A 1120 -19.90 10.76 38.54
C LEU A 1120 -21.07 11.26 39.39
N GLN A 1121 -22.21 10.57 39.33
CA GLN A 1121 -23.40 10.89 40.11
C GLN A 1121 -23.23 10.38 41.56
N GLU A 1122 -22.69 9.17 41.74
CA GLU A 1122 -22.32 8.62 43.05
C GLU A 1122 -21.25 9.46 43.77
N ARG A 1123 -20.18 9.87 43.07
CA ARG A 1123 -19.16 10.78 43.64
C ARG A 1123 -19.75 12.13 44.00
N LYS A 1124 -20.70 12.66 43.22
CA LYS A 1124 -21.38 13.92 43.58
C LYS A 1124 -22.28 13.77 44.81
N THR A 1125 -22.87 12.59 45.04
CA THR A 1125 -23.64 12.29 46.25
C THR A 1125 -22.79 11.90 47.47
N GLU A 1126 -21.55 11.45 47.30
CA GLU A 1126 -20.60 11.26 48.41
C GLU A 1126 -19.94 12.58 48.86
N PHE A 1127 -19.84 13.56 47.96
CA PHE A 1127 -19.29 14.88 48.26
C PHE A 1127 -20.34 15.91 48.73
N ALA A 1128 -21.63 15.62 48.59
CA ALA A 1128 -22.75 16.39 49.14
C ALA A 1128 -23.24 15.74 50.44
#